data_AF-A0A7T5E7H6-F1
#
_entry.id   AF-A0A7T5E7H6-F1
#
_cell.length_a   1.000
_cell.length_b   1.000
_cell.length_c   1.000
_cell.angle_alpha   90.00
_cell.angle_beta   90.00
_cell.angle_gamma   90.00
#
_symmetry.space_group_name_H-M   'P 1'
#
loop_
_entity.id
_entity.type
_entity.pdbx_description
1 polymer ?
#
loop_
_entity_poly.entity_id
_entity_poly.type
_entity_poly.pdbx_seq_one_letter_code
_entity_poly.pdbx_strand_id
1 'polypeptide(L)'
;MVVPLYCHLLIGPPGSGKSTLAQRMQAVLSHSCIVSTDQIRQELYGCAAEQGSWPEIESEVMRRIGEEVDQGQSVIYDATNARRPWRMALLQRLKPLGVDWIGWHLKTPLATCHQWNQKRERQVPAGVIEAAHLALRQFPPLAAEGFWAVYALEAEASIDYIQSRLQGLERGRINRRNRHSRLQSHRYSTLLDFDRLLHLLSLLVHYPGLGHLQDRDPSGLQRLLSAGSPPTFPDAMAEICAVMARQRGELYADSTALAQDLAWLEANGFLSPRPTVAALTWPELEQPVETPHPYSDWVAFQRVMTFIRFVAHHPLCWQPELQSSLASVAVAMQAHGLLVGEGQAALRKDIEQVLKPFGLLPAARLRRGYFLGSGILSESELLKVASVLQAQAKNIEDPTALALLDTLRDRLQRSQHDLADLYPVRAIGNRSIIDLERLPATALARTLTQLEHEIEVGQLLELNRFAGVGRFETTDDGFFQAWPLQIVFHNIAWYLAYERADGPEMGLLQFERLDRLFRGRLQPQTRNGAVQRQALQRLQRLYQASSGLYLGHSAKMQRQFLSPRPDTQAQASLMLELWFTDALFAFISEGTQRFPIAAMKMSPKRSKTRPPNPTASSDALFSLPPSPDPIYPNRLQVMLPRWAEQDRDLRRWILGFGAEVKLVAPAAMVAEMAHLSQALVQLYNPHP
;
A
#
# COMPACT_ATOMS: atom_id res chain seq x y z
N MET A 1 18.11 61.69 1.08
CA MET A 1 17.43 60.38 1.14
C MET A 1 18.49 59.34 1.34
N VAL A 2 18.46 58.60 2.45
CA VAL A 2 19.34 57.44 2.67
C VAL A 2 18.88 56.37 1.68
N VAL A 3 19.79 55.88 0.83
CA VAL A 3 19.49 54.78 -0.08
C VAL A 3 19.25 53.54 0.78
N PRO A 4 18.11 52.83 0.65
CA PRO A 4 17.86 51.64 1.45
C PRO A 4 18.94 50.59 1.21
N LEU A 5 19.49 50.05 2.30
CA LEU A 5 20.51 49.02 2.28
C LEU A 5 19.86 47.66 1.97
N TYR A 6 20.17 47.11 0.80
CA TYR A 6 19.71 45.77 0.42
C TYR A 6 20.84 44.76 0.58
N CYS A 7 20.55 43.65 1.24
CA CYS A 7 21.45 42.49 1.29
C CYS A 7 21.03 41.43 0.25
N HIS A 8 21.94 40.56 -0.11
CA HIS A 8 21.80 39.62 -1.21
C HIS A 8 22.06 38.19 -0.74
N LEU A 9 21.15 37.29 -1.06
CA LEU A 9 21.24 35.87 -0.72
C LEU A 9 21.31 35.04 -2.00
N LEU A 10 22.43 34.36 -2.22
CA LEU A 10 22.63 33.50 -3.39
C LEU A 10 22.01 32.12 -3.16
N ILE A 11 21.29 31.61 -4.16
CA ILE A 11 20.52 30.37 -4.07
C ILE A 11 20.81 29.49 -5.27
N GLY A 12 21.32 28.28 -5.04
CA GLY A 12 21.61 27.35 -6.13
C GLY A 12 22.41 26.13 -5.66
N PRO A 13 22.36 25.00 -6.39
CA PRO A 13 23.11 23.82 -6.02
C PRO A 13 24.63 24.07 -6.07
N PRO A 14 25.46 23.24 -5.41
CA PRO A 14 26.91 23.29 -5.61
C PRO A 14 27.26 23.15 -7.10
N GLY A 15 28.23 23.94 -7.56
CA GLY A 15 28.58 23.97 -8.99
C GLY A 15 27.64 24.83 -9.86
N SER A 16 26.71 25.60 -9.30
CA SER A 16 25.81 26.46 -10.10
C SER A 16 26.38 27.83 -10.50
N GLY A 17 27.57 28.21 -10.02
CA GLY A 17 28.20 29.51 -10.31
C GLY A 17 28.02 30.63 -9.27
N LYS A 18 27.51 30.31 -8.07
CA LYS A 18 27.23 31.31 -7.01
C LYS A 18 28.44 32.16 -6.62
N SER A 19 29.57 31.55 -6.27
CA SER A 19 30.76 32.28 -5.83
C SER A 19 31.32 33.19 -6.94
N THR A 20 31.25 32.74 -8.19
CA THR A 20 31.60 33.56 -9.36
C THR A 20 30.64 34.75 -9.51
N LEU A 21 29.35 34.55 -9.29
CA LEU A 21 28.36 35.62 -9.28
C LEU A 21 28.60 36.59 -8.11
N ALA A 22 28.91 36.10 -6.91
CA ALA A 22 29.18 36.91 -5.73
C ALA A 22 30.32 37.91 -5.99
N GLN A 23 31.43 37.44 -6.56
CA GLN A 23 32.58 38.27 -6.93
C GLN A 23 32.21 39.33 -7.98
N ARG A 24 31.45 38.95 -9.01
CA ARG A 24 30.99 39.90 -10.03
C ARG A 24 30.03 40.94 -9.45
N MET A 25 29.15 40.56 -8.53
CA MET A 25 28.25 41.47 -7.83
C MET A 25 29.01 42.44 -6.94
N GLN A 26 30.00 41.95 -6.18
CA GLN A 26 30.83 42.79 -5.30
C GLN A 26 31.61 43.86 -6.09
N ALA A 27 32.08 43.53 -7.29
CA ALA A 27 32.75 44.49 -8.16
C ALA A 27 31.86 45.66 -8.62
N VAL A 28 30.54 45.51 -8.52
CA VAL A 28 29.54 46.43 -9.08
C VAL A 28 28.76 47.15 -7.99
N LEU A 29 28.55 46.49 -6.85
CA LEU A 29 27.93 47.04 -5.67
C LEU A 29 29.01 47.73 -4.82
N SER A 30 29.20 49.04 -5.03
CA SER A 30 30.09 49.84 -4.19
C SER A 30 29.60 49.78 -2.73
N HIS A 31 30.52 49.51 -1.80
CA HIS A 31 30.23 49.25 -0.38
C HIS A 31 29.48 47.93 -0.13
N SER A 32 30.06 46.81 -0.59
CA SER A 32 29.56 45.46 -0.30
C SER A 32 30.65 44.46 0.09
N CYS A 33 30.27 43.48 0.92
CA CYS A 33 31.15 42.41 1.39
C CYS A 33 30.54 41.03 1.09
N ILE A 34 31.38 40.03 0.90
CA ILE A 34 30.95 38.64 0.70
C ILE A 34 31.10 37.89 2.01
N VAL A 35 30.01 37.29 2.48
CA VAL A 35 30.02 36.35 3.61
C VAL A 35 29.78 34.95 3.05
N SER A 36 30.81 34.10 3.09
CA SER A 36 30.75 32.74 2.54
C SER A 36 30.90 31.68 3.62
N THR A 37 30.00 30.69 3.62
CA THR A 37 30.11 29.55 4.57
C THR A 37 31.35 28.69 4.31
N ASP A 38 31.85 28.63 3.07
CA ASP A 38 33.07 27.89 2.76
C ASP A 38 34.31 28.61 3.31
N GLN A 39 34.33 29.95 3.27
CA GLN A 39 35.40 30.74 3.88
C GLN A 39 35.37 30.61 5.41
N ILE A 40 34.20 30.69 6.03
CA ILE A 40 34.06 30.51 7.49
C ILE A 40 34.53 29.12 7.93
N ARG A 41 34.21 28.05 7.17
CA ARG A 41 34.74 26.71 7.47
C ARG A 41 36.26 26.64 7.36
N GLN A 42 36.84 27.28 6.34
CA GLN A 42 38.29 27.33 6.18
C GLN A 42 38.97 28.01 7.38
N GLU A 43 38.37 29.07 7.92
CA GLU A 43 38.91 29.82 9.04
C GLU A 43 38.70 29.10 10.39
N LEU A 44 37.55 28.46 10.60
CA LEU A 44 37.24 27.76 11.85
C LEU A 44 37.95 26.39 11.96
N TYR A 45 38.01 25.64 10.86
CA TYR A 45 38.46 24.25 10.87
C TYR A 45 39.75 24.01 10.08
N GLY A 46 40.33 25.04 9.46
CA GLY A 46 41.50 24.91 8.60
C GLY A 46 41.21 24.24 7.25
N CYS A 47 39.97 23.80 7.00
CA CYS A 47 39.56 23.17 5.76
C CYS A 47 38.09 23.46 5.42
N ALA A 48 37.84 24.10 4.27
CA ALA A 48 36.48 24.35 3.76
C ALA A 48 35.66 23.06 3.49
N ALA A 49 36.33 21.90 3.37
CA ALA A 49 35.69 20.61 3.11
C ALA A 49 35.06 19.98 4.36
N GLU A 50 35.49 20.38 5.56
CA GLU A 50 34.92 19.90 6.80
C GLU A 50 33.50 20.43 6.98
N GLN A 51 32.55 19.54 7.28
CA GLN A 51 31.16 19.95 7.50
C GLN A 51 31.00 20.74 8.80
N GLY A 52 31.80 20.41 9.82
CA GLY A 52 31.83 21.07 11.12
C GLY A 52 30.49 21.04 11.88
N SER A 53 30.43 21.77 12.98
CA SER A 53 29.21 22.05 13.72
C SER A 53 28.43 23.18 13.05
N TRP A 54 27.20 22.92 12.59
CA TRP A 54 26.36 23.97 11.97
C TRP A 54 26.08 25.16 12.90
N PRO A 55 25.73 24.96 14.20
CA PRO A 55 25.52 26.08 15.12
C PRO A 55 26.71 27.05 15.24
N GLU A 56 27.95 26.54 15.19
CA GLU A 56 29.15 27.36 15.23
C GLU A 56 29.32 28.20 13.96
N ILE A 57 29.16 27.56 12.80
CA ILE A 57 29.20 28.23 11.49
C ILE A 57 28.11 29.30 11.40
N GLU A 58 26.90 28.97 11.83
CA GLU A 58 25.75 29.87 11.80
C GLU A 58 25.96 31.07 12.72
N SER A 59 26.50 30.87 13.92
CA SER A 59 26.82 31.97 14.85
C SER A 59 27.81 32.95 14.24
N GLU A 60 28.83 32.44 13.56
CA GLU A 60 29.84 33.27 12.88
C GLU A 60 29.28 33.97 11.63
N VAL A 61 28.40 33.31 10.87
CA VAL A 61 27.65 33.95 9.77
C VAL A 61 26.83 35.13 10.30
N MET A 62 26.06 34.92 11.37
CA MET A 62 25.21 35.97 11.96
C MET A 62 26.05 37.15 12.49
N ARG A 63 27.18 36.87 13.15
CA ARG A 63 28.10 37.89 13.65
C ARG A 63 28.65 38.76 12.51
N ARG A 64 29.21 38.16 11.45
CA ARG A 64 29.77 38.91 10.31
C ARG A 64 28.69 39.72 9.59
N ILE A 65 27.52 39.14 9.35
CA ILE A 65 26.43 39.87 8.70
C ILE A 65 26.02 41.09 9.55
N GLY A 66 25.89 40.93 10.87
CA GLY A 66 25.53 42.03 11.77
C GLY A 66 26.55 43.16 11.75
N GLU A 67 27.84 42.85 11.91
CA GLU A 67 28.92 43.84 11.93
C GLU A 67 29.01 44.65 10.63
N GLU A 68 28.79 44.01 9.49
CA GLU A 68 28.85 44.65 8.17
C GLU A 68 27.61 45.52 7.92
N VAL A 69 26.43 45.05 8.33
CA VAL A 69 25.19 45.83 8.26
C VAL A 69 25.27 47.06 9.15
N ASP A 70 25.80 46.95 10.37
CA ASP A 70 25.99 48.08 11.29
C ASP A 70 26.97 49.12 10.73
N GLN A 71 27.92 48.70 9.90
CA GLN A 71 28.82 49.58 9.14
C GLN A 71 28.20 50.13 7.84
N GLY A 72 26.94 49.83 7.56
CA GLY A 72 26.24 50.25 6.35
C GLY A 72 26.71 49.55 5.07
N GLN A 73 27.40 48.40 5.19
CA GLN A 73 27.84 47.59 4.05
C GLN A 73 26.73 46.63 3.58
N SER A 74 26.55 46.52 2.27
CA SER A 74 25.64 45.52 1.69
C SER A 74 26.28 44.14 1.75
N VAL A 75 25.57 43.16 2.29
CA VAL A 75 26.12 41.80 2.40
C VAL A 75 25.67 40.92 1.23
N ILE A 76 26.62 40.21 0.62
CA ILE A 76 26.38 39.14 -0.34
C ILE A 76 26.66 37.80 0.35
N TYR A 77 25.60 37.11 0.76
CA TYR A 77 25.69 35.81 1.41
C TYR A 77 25.80 34.67 0.38
N ASP A 78 26.99 34.06 0.30
CA ASP A 78 27.30 32.94 -0.59
C ASP A 78 27.24 31.60 0.17
N ALA A 79 26.11 30.91 0.00
CA ALA A 79 25.90 29.55 0.45
C ALA A 79 24.97 28.80 -0.51
N THR A 80 24.80 27.49 -0.30
CA THR A 80 23.95 26.68 -1.19
C THR A 80 22.47 27.10 -1.12
N ASN A 81 21.94 27.36 0.08
CA ASN A 81 20.58 27.85 0.32
C ASN A 81 19.47 27.07 -0.43
N ALA A 82 19.70 25.78 -0.68
CA ALA A 82 18.85 24.99 -1.57
C ALA A 82 17.48 24.63 -0.96
N ARG A 83 17.42 24.42 0.35
CA ARG A 83 16.18 24.01 1.04
C ARG A 83 15.44 25.24 1.56
N ARG A 84 14.12 25.26 1.36
CA ARG A 84 13.23 26.30 1.87
C ARG A 84 13.34 26.53 3.39
N PRO A 85 13.28 25.51 4.28
CA PRO A 85 13.38 25.76 5.71
C PRO A 85 14.70 26.42 6.12
N TRP A 86 15.81 26.14 5.43
CA TRP A 86 17.08 26.81 5.68
C TRP A 86 17.02 28.31 5.36
N ARG A 87 16.41 28.66 4.22
CA ARG A 87 16.25 30.07 3.82
C ARG A 87 15.33 30.83 4.76
N MET A 88 14.17 30.25 5.09
CA MET A 88 13.20 30.86 5.98
C MET A 88 13.74 31.04 7.40
N ALA A 89 14.40 30.02 7.97
CA ALA A 89 15.00 30.11 9.29
C ALA A 89 16.08 31.19 9.35
N LEU A 90 16.95 31.26 8.33
CA LEU A 90 17.97 32.29 8.22
C LEU A 90 17.35 33.70 8.15
N LEU A 91 16.37 33.91 7.27
CA LEU A 91 15.69 35.21 7.13
C LEU A 91 14.96 35.65 8.41
N GLN A 92 14.34 34.71 9.14
CA GLN A 92 13.71 35.02 10.43
C GLN A 92 14.74 35.51 11.46
N ARG A 93 15.91 34.88 11.51
CA ARG A 93 17.01 35.29 12.40
C ARG A 93 17.63 36.63 12.00
N LEU A 94 17.61 36.96 10.72
CA LEU A 94 18.14 38.23 10.19
C LEU A 94 17.16 39.39 10.30
N LYS A 95 15.86 39.12 10.50
CA LYS A 95 14.80 40.14 10.62
C LYS A 95 15.10 41.26 11.64
N PRO A 96 15.68 40.98 12.83
CA PRO A 96 16.02 42.04 13.80
C PRO A 96 17.05 43.06 13.31
N LEU A 97 17.85 42.74 12.29
CA LEU A 97 18.82 43.68 11.70
C LEU A 97 18.16 44.81 10.91
N GLY A 98 16.85 44.72 10.63
CA GLY A 98 16.10 45.78 9.95
C GLY A 98 16.49 46.01 8.48
N VAL A 99 17.19 45.06 7.85
CA VAL A 99 17.61 45.13 6.44
C VAL A 99 16.81 44.20 5.53
N ASP A 100 16.55 44.65 4.32
CA ASP A 100 15.81 43.90 3.31
C ASP A 100 16.72 42.97 2.50
N TRP A 101 16.26 41.74 2.27
CA TRP A 101 17.02 40.71 1.56
C TRP A 101 16.46 40.40 0.17
N ILE A 102 17.36 40.29 -0.81
CA ILE A 102 17.06 39.90 -2.20
C ILE A 102 17.61 38.51 -2.47
N GLY A 103 16.74 37.59 -2.89
CA GLY A 103 17.12 36.23 -3.27
C GLY A 103 17.50 36.12 -4.75
N TRP A 104 18.68 35.56 -5.04
CA TRP A 104 19.16 35.30 -6.40
C TRP A 104 19.21 33.80 -6.68
N HIS A 105 18.22 33.28 -7.41
CA HIS A 105 18.10 31.85 -7.71
C HIS A 105 18.74 31.49 -9.05
N LEU A 106 19.90 30.84 -8.99
CA LEU A 106 20.62 30.35 -10.16
C LEU A 106 19.98 29.06 -10.67
N LYS A 107 19.37 29.12 -11.86
CA LYS A 107 18.68 28.00 -12.52
C LYS A 107 19.61 27.15 -13.42
N THR A 108 20.90 27.14 -13.11
CA THR A 108 21.91 26.39 -13.84
C THR A 108 21.49 24.91 -13.98
N PRO A 109 21.47 24.35 -15.21
CA PRO A 109 21.08 22.96 -15.43
C PRO A 109 21.93 21.98 -14.61
N LEU A 110 21.33 20.86 -14.17
CA LEU A 110 22.01 19.84 -13.36
C LEU A 110 23.28 19.31 -14.03
N ALA A 111 23.23 19.03 -15.33
CA ALA A 111 24.38 18.57 -16.11
C ALA A 111 25.55 19.57 -16.08
N THR A 112 25.25 20.87 -16.22
CA THR A 112 26.23 21.94 -16.13
C THR A 112 26.82 22.03 -14.72
N CYS A 113 26.01 21.87 -13.67
CA CYS A 113 26.50 21.84 -12.29
C CYS A 113 27.51 20.71 -12.06
N HIS A 114 27.27 19.52 -12.60
CA HIS A 114 28.23 18.41 -12.55
C HIS A 114 29.49 18.72 -13.34
N GLN A 115 29.37 19.23 -14.57
CA GLN A 115 30.51 19.58 -15.42
C GLN A 115 31.41 20.63 -14.74
N TRP A 116 30.82 21.65 -14.13
CA TRP A 116 31.57 22.68 -13.42
C TRP A 116 32.18 22.12 -12.14
N ASN A 117 31.46 21.28 -11.38
CA ASN A 117 31.99 20.64 -10.18
C ASN A 117 33.21 19.76 -10.47
N GLN A 118 33.25 19.04 -11.60
CA GLN A 118 34.40 18.23 -12.01
C GLN A 118 35.67 19.05 -12.28
N LYS A 119 35.52 20.31 -12.69
CA LYS A 119 36.64 21.23 -12.98
C LYS A 119 37.16 21.97 -11.74
N ARG A 120 36.52 21.81 -10.59
CA ARG A 120 36.92 22.45 -9.33
C ARG A 120 37.98 21.60 -8.62
N GLU A 121 38.92 22.27 -7.95
CA GLU A 121 39.86 21.62 -7.04
C GLU A 121 39.13 20.85 -5.92
N ARG A 122 38.04 21.42 -5.39
CA ARG A 122 37.12 20.76 -4.46
C ARG A 122 35.87 20.28 -5.19
N GLN A 123 35.68 18.95 -5.19
CA GLN A 123 34.49 18.31 -5.76
C GLN A 123 33.49 17.96 -4.67
N VAL A 124 32.22 18.30 -4.88
CA VAL A 124 31.10 17.86 -4.04
C VAL A 124 30.53 16.56 -4.59
N PRO A 125 30.17 15.56 -3.77
CA PRO A 125 29.55 14.32 -4.23
C PRO A 125 28.29 14.57 -5.08
N ALA A 126 28.11 13.79 -6.14
CA ALA A 126 27.00 13.95 -7.10
C ALA A 126 25.62 13.95 -6.42
N GLY A 127 25.39 13.02 -5.48
CA GLY A 127 24.12 12.92 -4.75
C GLY A 127 23.76 14.18 -3.95
N VAL A 128 24.74 14.96 -3.47
CA VAL A 128 24.48 16.22 -2.77
C VAL A 128 24.02 17.30 -3.75
N ILE A 129 24.62 17.35 -4.95
CA ILE A 129 24.23 18.28 -6.02
C ILE A 129 22.82 17.95 -6.51
N GLU A 130 22.54 16.68 -6.75
CA GLU A 130 21.22 16.19 -7.17
C GLU A 130 20.15 16.50 -6.11
N ALA A 131 20.43 16.24 -4.82
CA ALA A 131 19.50 16.53 -3.73
C ALA A 131 19.23 18.05 -3.60
N ALA A 132 20.26 18.89 -3.73
CA ALA A 132 20.11 20.34 -3.70
C ALA A 132 19.30 20.86 -4.91
N HIS A 133 19.57 20.33 -6.11
CA HIS A 133 18.84 20.67 -7.32
C HIS A 133 17.36 20.24 -7.22
N LEU A 134 17.10 19.03 -6.73
CA LEU A 134 15.75 18.53 -6.51
C LEU A 134 14.99 19.38 -5.49
N ALA A 135 15.62 19.74 -4.36
CA ALA A 135 15.00 20.58 -3.35
C ALA A 135 14.56 21.96 -3.90
N LEU A 136 15.40 22.59 -4.74
CA LEU A 136 15.08 23.86 -5.40
C LEU A 136 14.00 23.73 -6.48
N ARG A 137 13.93 22.58 -7.15
CA ARG A 137 12.86 22.28 -8.10
C ARG A 137 11.52 22.04 -7.39
N GLN A 138 11.55 21.34 -6.27
CA GLN A 138 10.38 21.00 -5.45
C GLN A 138 9.81 22.25 -4.75
N PHE A 139 10.69 23.05 -4.13
CA PHE A 139 10.34 24.28 -3.43
C PHE A 139 11.20 25.45 -3.91
N PRO A 140 10.87 26.03 -5.08
CA PRO A 140 11.57 27.19 -5.61
C PRO A 140 11.45 28.37 -4.63
N PRO A 141 12.47 29.25 -4.57
CA PRO A 141 12.44 30.40 -3.67
C PRO A 141 11.28 31.33 -3.97
N LEU A 142 10.55 31.74 -2.92
CA LEU A 142 9.43 32.67 -2.99
C LEU A 142 9.71 33.92 -2.16
N ALA A 143 9.18 35.06 -2.58
CA ALA A 143 9.26 36.28 -1.77
C ALA A 143 8.58 36.12 -0.39
N ALA A 144 7.55 35.28 -0.31
CA ALA A 144 6.86 34.94 0.93
C ALA A 144 7.72 34.20 1.97
N GLU A 145 8.94 33.78 1.61
CA GLU A 145 9.91 33.23 2.58
C GLU A 145 10.52 34.32 3.48
N GLY A 146 10.28 35.61 3.18
CA GLY A 146 10.84 36.76 3.89
C GLY A 146 11.75 37.63 3.02
N PHE A 147 11.85 37.35 1.71
CA PHE A 147 12.61 38.19 0.78
C PHE A 147 11.78 39.39 0.32
N TRP A 148 12.45 40.52 0.13
CA TRP A 148 11.90 41.66 -0.59
C TRP A 148 11.53 41.28 -2.03
N ALA A 149 12.48 40.65 -2.72
CA ALA A 149 12.31 40.13 -4.06
C ALA A 149 13.16 38.88 -4.27
N VAL A 150 12.69 38.04 -5.20
CA VAL A 150 13.43 36.87 -5.67
C VAL A 150 13.54 36.97 -7.18
N TYR A 151 14.75 36.81 -7.71
CA TYR A 151 15.02 36.80 -9.13
C TYR A 151 15.64 35.47 -9.55
N ALA A 152 15.10 34.89 -10.63
CA ALA A 152 15.73 33.76 -11.29
C ALA A 152 16.82 34.26 -12.25
N LEU A 153 17.98 33.60 -12.22
CA LEU A 153 19.13 33.88 -13.06
C LEU A 153 19.49 32.64 -13.88
N GLU A 154 19.77 32.86 -15.16
CA GLU A 154 20.47 31.88 -16.00
C GLU A 154 21.96 31.85 -15.62
N ALA A 155 22.65 30.76 -15.98
CA ALA A 155 24.02 30.49 -15.54
C ALA A 155 25.05 31.57 -15.95
N GLU A 156 24.75 32.32 -17.00
CA GLU A 156 25.61 33.38 -17.57
C GLU A 156 24.93 34.76 -17.51
N ALA A 157 24.00 34.98 -16.58
CA ALA A 157 23.30 36.25 -16.47
C ALA A 157 24.28 37.44 -16.39
N SER A 158 24.00 38.47 -17.20
CA SER A 158 24.82 39.68 -17.23
C SER A 158 24.64 40.51 -15.96
N ILE A 159 25.68 41.26 -15.60
CA ILE A 159 25.62 42.20 -14.48
C ILE A 159 24.60 43.31 -14.74
N ASP A 160 24.46 43.76 -15.98
CA ASP A 160 23.48 44.77 -16.39
C ASP A 160 22.05 44.34 -16.03
N TYR A 161 21.74 43.05 -16.14
CA TYR A 161 20.45 42.51 -15.72
C TYR A 161 20.22 42.69 -14.22
N ILE A 162 21.23 42.40 -13.39
CA ILE A 162 21.15 42.56 -11.93
C ILE A 162 20.95 44.03 -11.57
N GLN A 163 21.74 44.94 -12.14
CA GLN A 163 21.57 46.38 -11.93
C GLN A 163 20.18 46.87 -12.33
N SER A 164 19.65 46.43 -13.48
CA SER A 164 18.31 46.81 -13.93
C SER A 164 17.21 46.35 -12.95
N ARG A 165 17.37 45.20 -12.30
CA ARG A 165 16.43 44.71 -11.29
C ARG A 165 16.50 45.52 -10.00
N LEU A 166 17.71 45.89 -9.57
CA LEU A 166 17.92 46.72 -8.39
C LEU A 166 17.29 48.11 -8.54
N GLN A 167 17.42 48.72 -9.72
CA GLN A 167 16.77 50.02 -10.03
C GLN A 167 15.24 49.96 -9.99
N GLY A 168 14.65 48.78 -10.23
CA GLY A 168 13.19 48.57 -10.29
C GLY A 168 12.54 48.06 -9.00
N LEU A 169 13.28 47.92 -7.88
CA LEU A 169 12.81 47.25 -6.66
C LEU A 169 11.58 47.90 -6.03
N GLU A 170 11.62 49.21 -5.82
CA GLU A 170 10.53 49.98 -5.19
C GLU A 170 9.23 49.89 -5.98
N ARG A 171 9.32 50.09 -7.30
CA ARG A 171 8.18 49.94 -8.22
C ARG A 171 7.62 48.52 -8.19
N GLY A 172 8.50 47.52 -8.08
CA GLY A 172 8.13 46.12 -7.92
C GLY A 172 7.29 45.86 -6.66
N ARG A 173 7.67 46.45 -5.52
CA ARG A 173 6.95 46.32 -4.25
C ARG A 173 5.56 46.95 -4.32
N ILE A 174 5.45 48.17 -4.83
CA ILE A 174 4.17 48.87 -4.99
C ILE A 174 3.23 48.05 -5.88
N ASN A 175 3.72 47.58 -7.03
CA ASN A 175 2.92 46.75 -7.94
C ASN A 175 2.44 45.46 -7.27
N ARG A 176 3.28 44.80 -6.46
CA ARG A 176 2.92 43.60 -5.72
C ARG A 176 1.85 43.90 -4.66
N ARG A 177 2.05 44.96 -3.86
CA ARG A 177 1.08 45.39 -2.84
C ARG A 177 -0.28 45.72 -3.46
N ASN A 178 -0.30 46.44 -4.58
CA ASN A 178 -1.53 46.78 -5.28
C ASN A 178 -2.26 45.54 -5.81
N ARG A 179 -1.53 44.57 -6.38
CA ARG A 179 -2.08 43.30 -6.87
C ARG A 179 -2.75 42.49 -5.76
N HIS A 180 -2.24 42.63 -4.53
CA HIS A 180 -2.65 41.82 -3.39
C HIS A 180 -3.57 42.56 -2.41
N SER A 181 -3.97 43.80 -2.73
CA SER A 181 -4.80 44.65 -1.85
C SER A 181 -6.20 44.09 -1.56
N ARG A 182 -6.69 43.17 -2.41
CA ARG A 182 -8.02 42.54 -2.29
C ARG A 182 -7.98 41.12 -1.74
N LEU A 183 -6.81 40.64 -1.29
CA LEU A 183 -6.68 39.28 -0.80
C LEU A 183 -7.49 39.06 0.47
N GLN A 184 -8.24 37.99 0.48
CA GLN A 184 -8.92 37.48 1.65
C GLN A 184 -7.93 36.68 2.50
N SER A 185 -7.20 37.39 3.37
CA SER A 185 -6.11 36.83 4.17
C SER A 185 -6.62 36.04 5.39
N HIS A 186 -5.90 35.01 5.75
CA HIS A 186 -6.20 34.07 6.83
C HIS A 186 -4.90 33.64 7.51
N ARG A 187 -4.96 32.89 8.61
CA ARG A 187 -3.75 32.43 9.34
C ARG A 187 -2.67 31.84 8.42
N TYR A 188 -3.08 30.88 7.58
CA TYR A 188 -2.22 30.23 6.60
C TYR A 188 -1.82 31.10 5.40
N SER A 189 -2.02 32.42 5.46
CA SER A 189 -1.45 33.35 4.49
C SER A 189 0.04 33.59 4.75
N THR A 190 0.55 33.26 5.94
CA THR A 190 2.00 33.16 6.18
C THR A 190 2.52 31.86 5.56
N LEU A 191 3.66 31.92 4.86
CA LEU A 191 4.21 30.73 4.22
C LEU A 191 4.63 29.67 5.26
N LEU A 192 5.06 30.10 6.45
CA LEU A 192 5.44 29.19 7.53
C LEU A 192 4.25 28.35 7.99
N ASP A 193 3.12 28.99 8.30
CA ASP A 193 1.93 28.28 8.76
C ASP A 193 1.38 27.37 7.66
N PHE A 194 1.37 27.84 6.41
CA PHE A 194 0.93 27.06 5.26
C PHE A 194 1.78 25.80 5.05
N ASP A 195 3.11 25.95 5.03
CA ASP A 195 4.03 24.82 4.85
C ASP A 195 3.93 23.85 6.05
N ARG A 196 3.83 24.35 7.29
CA ARG A 196 3.68 23.53 8.50
C ARG A 196 2.41 22.68 8.46
N LEU A 197 1.26 23.29 8.11
CA LEU A 197 -0.02 22.58 8.00
C LEU A 197 0.05 21.43 6.99
N LEU A 198 0.62 21.68 5.80
CA LEU A 198 0.72 20.67 4.75
C LEU A 198 1.75 19.59 5.08
N HIS A 199 2.85 19.94 5.74
CA HIS A 199 3.80 18.98 6.27
C HIS A 199 3.17 18.09 7.35
N LEU A 200 2.36 18.66 8.24
CA LEU A 200 1.62 17.93 9.27
C LEU A 200 0.63 16.95 8.63
N LEU A 201 -0.19 17.42 7.70
CA LEU A 201 -1.10 16.56 6.93
C LEU A 201 -0.36 15.43 6.21
N SER A 202 0.77 15.75 5.58
CA SER A 202 1.62 14.75 4.92
C SER A 202 2.10 13.69 5.91
N LEU A 203 2.59 14.07 7.09
CA LEU A 203 3.03 13.12 8.10
C LEU A 203 1.88 12.25 8.64
N LEU A 204 0.71 12.84 8.92
CA LEU A 204 -0.47 12.11 9.37
C LEU A 204 -0.95 11.06 8.35
N VAL A 205 -0.85 11.39 7.05
CA VAL A 205 -1.24 10.49 5.95
C VAL A 205 -0.24 9.32 5.79
N HIS A 206 1.06 9.57 5.94
CA HIS A 206 2.09 8.52 5.76
C HIS A 206 2.32 7.67 7.00
N TYR A 207 2.03 8.20 8.18
CA TYR A 207 2.28 7.55 9.46
C TYR A 207 1.00 7.54 10.32
N PRO A 208 0.02 6.67 10.00
CA PRO A 208 -1.20 6.56 10.79
C PRO A 208 -0.89 6.24 12.26
N GLY A 209 -1.42 7.05 13.16
CA GLY A 209 -1.13 6.96 14.60
C GLY A 209 0.06 7.78 15.07
N LEU A 210 0.59 8.69 14.25
CA LEU A 210 1.54 9.73 14.67
C LEU A 210 1.04 10.43 15.95
N GLY A 211 1.93 10.57 16.95
CA GLY A 211 1.61 10.96 18.32
C GLY A 211 1.46 9.77 19.28
N HIS A 212 1.32 8.55 18.74
CA HIS A 212 1.24 7.30 19.50
C HIS A 212 2.10 6.19 18.86
N LEU A 213 3.07 6.56 18.02
CA LEU A 213 3.93 5.56 17.36
C LEU A 213 4.87 4.91 18.35
N GLN A 214 5.24 5.59 19.44
CA GLN A 214 6.08 4.98 20.48
C GLN A 214 5.45 3.73 21.10
N ASP A 215 4.12 3.64 21.13
CA ASP A 215 3.40 2.48 21.66
C ASP A 215 3.01 1.48 20.55
N ARG A 216 2.72 1.99 19.35
CA ARG A 216 2.13 1.19 18.24
C ARG A 216 3.15 0.63 17.25
N ASP A 217 4.20 1.38 16.97
CA ASP A 217 5.31 0.98 16.09
C ASP A 217 6.63 1.65 16.53
N PRO A 218 7.22 1.21 17.66
CA PRO A 218 8.48 1.76 18.16
C PRO A 218 9.61 1.62 17.12
N SER A 219 9.58 0.54 16.33
CA SER A 219 10.59 0.25 15.30
C SER A 219 10.49 1.21 14.11
N GLY A 220 9.26 1.57 13.70
CA GLY A 220 8.99 2.58 12.71
C GLY A 220 9.41 3.96 13.18
N LEU A 221 9.04 4.32 14.42
CA LEU A 221 9.41 5.60 15.03
C LEU A 221 10.93 5.77 15.14
N GLN A 222 11.66 4.72 15.53
CA GLN A 222 13.13 4.73 15.58
C GLN A 222 13.73 5.02 14.19
N ARG A 223 13.24 4.37 13.14
CA ARG A 223 13.69 4.62 11.74
C ARG A 223 13.37 6.04 11.29
N LEU A 224 12.17 6.52 11.62
CA LEU A 224 11.71 7.88 11.35
C LEU A 224 12.61 8.94 11.98
N LEU A 225 13.08 8.69 13.21
CA LEU A 225 13.94 9.64 13.92
C LEU A 225 15.43 9.43 13.62
N SER A 226 15.78 8.29 13.00
CA SER A 226 17.17 7.82 12.86
C SER A 226 17.87 7.68 14.23
N ALA A 227 17.12 7.26 15.25
CA ALA A 227 17.62 7.14 16.62
C ALA A 227 18.37 5.81 16.84
N GLY A 228 19.41 5.82 17.67
CA GLY A 228 20.18 4.63 18.03
C GLY A 228 19.39 3.63 18.90
N SER A 229 18.38 4.11 19.60
CA SER A 229 17.46 3.32 20.45
C SER A 229 16.02 3.81 20.28
N PRO A 230 15.01 3.02 20.67
CA PRO A 230 13.61 3.46 20.67
C PRO A 230 13.44 4.74 21.52
N PRO A 231 13.01 5.85 20.93
CA PRO A 231 12.84 7.11 21.65
C PRO A 231 11.56 7.08 22.47
N THR A 232 11.57 7.77 23.62
CA THR A 232 10.42 7.93 24.51
C THR A 232 10.05 9.39 24.62
N PHE A 233 8.77 9.71 24.49
CA PHE A 233 8.25 11.07 24.59
C PHE A 233 7.30 11.23 25.79
N PRO A 234 7.24 12.41 26.41
CA PRO A 234 6.33 12.67 27.53
C PRO A 234 4.86 12.69 27.11
N ASP A 235 4.57 13.10 25.89
CA ASP A 235 3.22 13.18 25.34
C ASP A 235 3.22 13.06 23.80
N ALA A 236 2.02 12.97 23.22
CA ALA A 236 1.82 12.84 21.79
C ALA A 236 2.33 14.04 20.99
N MET A 237 2.25 15.25 21.55
CA MET A 237 2.69 16.46 20.87
C MET A 237 4.21 16.53 20.76
N ALA A 238 4.92 16.11 21.81
CA ALA A 238 6.38 16.00 21.81
C ALA A 238 6.87 14.99 20.76
N GLU A 239 6.18 13.85 20.59
CA GLU A 239 6.46 12.90 19.51
C GLU A 239 6.27 13.57 18.13
N ILE A 240 5.13 14.26 17.92
CA ILE A 240 4.83 14.96 16.65
C ILE A 240 5.90 16.03 16.35
N CYS A 241 6.27 16.85 17.32
CA CYS A 241 7.32 17.86 17.20
C CYS A 241 8.65 17.25 16.80
N ALA A 242 9.08 16.17 17.46
CA ALA A 242 10.34 15.50 17.16
C ALA A 242 10.35 14.92 15.73
N VAL A 243 9.25 14.29 15.33
CA VAL A 243 9.10 13.77 13.96
C VAL A 243 9.10 14.91 12.93
N MET A 244 8.36 15.99 13.18
CA MET A 244 8.32 17.18 12.33
C MET A 244 9.72 17.81 12.16
N ALA A 245 10.42 18.03 13.26
CA ALA A 245 11.76 18.60 13.29
C ALA A 245 12.73 17.77 12.45
N ARG A 246 12.71 16.44 12.65
CA ARG A 246 13.61 15.52 11.96
C ARG A 246 13.31 15.39 10.47
N GLN A 247 12.03 15.27 10.11
CA GLN A 247 11.62 14.93 8.75
C GLN A 247 11.47 16.14 7.83
N ARG A 248 11.06 17.29 8.38
CA ARG A 248 10.70 18.49 7.60
C ARG A 248 11.54 19.71 7.99
N GLY A 249 12.03 19.75 9.23
CA GLY A 249 12.94 20.78 9.74
C GLY A 249 12.42 21.41 11.03
N GLU A 250 13.33 21.82 11.92
CA GLU A 250 13.01 22.40 13.24
C GLU A 250 12.10 23.63 13.14
N LEU A 251 12.21 24.40 12.05
CA LEU A 251 11.36 25.56 11.78
C LEU A 251 9.86 25.26 11.86
N TYR A 252 9.46 24.04 11.50
CA TYR A 252 8.05 23.64 11.48
C TYR A 252 7.59 22.96 12.77
N ALA A 253 8.48 22.72 13.73
CA ALA A 253 8.25 21.91 14.92
C ALA A 253 7.74 22.70 16.14
N ASP A 254 7.16 23.89 15.93
CA ASP A 254 6.58 24.69 17.00
C ASP A 254 5.36 23.98 17.61
N SER A 255 5.45 23.63 18.90
CA SER A 255 4.43 22.84 19.59
C SER A 255 3.07 23.55 19.67
N THR A 256 3.06 24.85 19.97
CA THR A 256 1.83 25.63 20.09
C THR A 256 1.14 25.74 18.74
N ALA A 257 1.89 26.05 17.69
CA ALA A 257 1.36 26.23 16.36
C ALA A 257 0.87 24.91 15.76
N LEU A 258 1.58 23.80 15.99
CA LEU A 258 1.14 22.44 15.61
C LEU A 258 -0.14 22.03 16.34
N ALA A 259 -0.28 22.33 17.63
CA ALA A 259 -1.50 22.06 18.39
C ALA A 259 -2.71 22.80 17.80
N GLN A 260 -2.54 24.06 17.45
CA GLN A 260 -3.61 24.84 16.83
C GLN A 260 -3.92 24.34 15.39
N ASP A 261 -2.93 23.87 14.64
CA ASP A 261 -3.15 23.26 13.32
C ASP A 261 -3.95 21.96 13.43
N LEU A 262 -3.62 21.09 14.39
CA LEU A 262 -4.40 19.87 14.67
C LEU A 262 -5.85 20.20 15.06
N ALA A 263 -6.05 21.17 15.96
CA ALA A 263 -7.38 21.59 16.37
C ALA A 263 -8.20 22.12 15.18
N TRP A 264 -7.57 22.89 14.28
CA TRP A 264 -8.24 23.36 13.07
C TRP A 264 -8.56 22.21 12.10
N LEU A 265 -7.66 21.26 11.90
CA LEU A 265 -7.89 20.08 11.06
C LEU A 265 -9.04 19.21 11.60
N GLU A 266 -9.08 19.00 12.91
CA GLU A 266 -10.15 18.24 13.59
C GLU A 266 -11.50 18.94 13.43
N ALA A 267 -11.59 20.23 13.76
CA ALA A 267 -12.81 21.02 13.64
C ALA A 267 -13.36 21.07 12.20
N ASN A 268 -12.49 20.94 11.20
CA ASN A 268 -12.85 20.94 9.78
C ASN A 268 -13.08 19.54 9.19
N GLY A 269 -13.05 18.48 10.02
CA GLY A 269 -13.38 17.12 9.61
C GLY A 269 -12.33 16.41 8.77
N PHE A 270 -11.05 16.83 8.85
CA PHE A 270 -9.94 16.10 8.23
C PHE A 270 -9.59 14.82 9.01
N LEU A 271 -9.83 14.82 10.32
CA LEU A 271 -9.58 13.69 11.22
C LEU A 271 -10.87 12.95 11.60
N SER A 272 -12.01 13.38 11.04
CA SER A 272 -13.31 12.73 11.25
C SER A 272 -13.37 11.43 10.45
N PRO A 273 -13.98 10.35 10.99
CA PRO A 273 -14.25 9.14 10.22
C PRO A 273 -15.36 9.33 9.19
N ARG A 274 -16.25 10.31 9.41
CA ARG A 274 -17.40 10.58 8.53
C ARG A 274 -17.09 11.68 7.52
N PRO A 275 -17.50 11.53 6.25
CA PRO A 275 -17.38 12.58 5.26
C PRO A 275 -18.20 13.82 5.66
N THR A 276 -17.61 14.99 5.45
CA THR A 276 -18.30 16.27 5.65
C THR A 276 -18.20 17.15 4.41
N VAL A 277 -19.32 17.77 4.07
CA VAL A 277 -19.43 18.80 3.03
C VAL A 277 -19.53 20.21 3.62
N ALA A 278 -19.43 20.35 4.95
CA ALA A 278 -19.48 21.65 5.61
C ALA A 278 -18.34 22.56 5.11
N ALA A 279 -18.63 23.85 4.95
CA ALA A 279 -17.63 24.83 4.56
C ALA A 279 -16.47 24.87 5.58
N LEU A 280 -15.26 25.15 5.10
CA LEU A 280 -14.10 25.28 6.00
C LEU A 280 -14.27 26.52 6.88
N THR A 281 -13.93 26.40 8.16
CA THR A 281 -13.91 27.53 9.09
C THR A 281 -12.73 28.43 8.77
N TRP A 282 -13.00 29.73 8.63
CA TRP A 282 -11.97 30.72 8.37
C TRP A 282 -11.01 30.86 9.57
N PRO A 283 -9.71 30.57 9.44
CA PRO A 283 -8.76 30.75 10.54
C PRO A 283 -8.30 32.22 10.58
N GLU A 284 -8.55 32.89 11.70
CA GLU A 284 -8.18 34.29 11.91
C GLU A 284 -6.68 34.53 11.80
N LEU A 285 -6.30 35.65 11.19
CA LEU A 285 -4.92 36.07 11.03
C LEU A 285 -4.59 37.10 12.11
N GLU A 286 -3.56 36.82 12.92
CA GLU A 286 -3.14 37.72 14.00
C GLU A 286 -2.46 38.99 13.49
N GLN A 287 -1.65 38.87 12.42
CA GLN A 287 -0.86 39.98 11.88
C GLN A 287 -0.93 40.01 10.35
N PRO A 288 -1.03 41.20 9.73
CA PRO A 288 -1.08 41.32 8.28
C PRO A 288 0.18 40.74 7.63
N VAL A 289 -0.01 39.99 6.54
CA VAL A 289 1.10 39.39 5.79
C VAL A 289 1.73 40.42 4.86
N GLU A 290 3.03 40.67 5.04
CA GLU A 290 3.78 41.61 4.19
C GLU A 290 3.99 41.08 2.77
N THR A 291 4.33 39.80 2.64
CA THR A 291 4.63 39.13 1.37
C THR A 291 3.79 37.86 1.21
N PRO A 292 2.59 37.95 0.60
CA PRO A 292 1.72 36.79 0.43
C PRO A 292 2.27 35.79 -0.60
N HIS A 293 1.93 34.52 -0.42
CA HIS A 293 2.18 33.41 -1.34
C HIS A 293 0.92 33.12 -2.20
N PRO A 294 1.00 32.23 -3.21
CA PRO A 294 -0.13 31.95 -4.11
C PRO A 294 -1.41 31.43 -3.45
N TYR A 295 -1.34 30.97 -2.19
CA TYR A 295 -2.46 30.43 -1.42
C TYR A 295 -2.81 31.31 -0.21
N SER A 296 -2.34 32.56 -0.18
CA SER A 296 -2.77 33.52 0.84
C SER A 296 -4.19 34.02 0.65
N ASP A 297 -4.79 33.79 -0.52
CA ASP A 297 -6.22 34.05 -0.77
C ASP A 297 -7.07 32.87 -0.31
N TRP A 298 -8.13 33.16 0.45
CA TRP A 298 -9.06 32.16 0.96
C TRP A 298 -9.62 31.22 -0.11
N VAL A 299 -9.94 31.70 -1.31
CA VAL A 299 -10.51 30.84 -2.37
C VAL A 299 -9.50 29.80 -2.84
N ALA A 300 -8.23 30.19 -2.96
CA ALA A 300 -7.16 29.27 -3.35
C ALA A 300 -6.86 28.26 -2.23
N PHE A 301 -6.75 28.73 -0.99
CA PHE A 301 -6.53 27.87 0.17
C PHE A 301 -7.68 26.87 0.35
N GLN A 302 -8.92 27.36 0.38
CA GLN A 302 -10.12 26.54 0.55
C GLN A 302 -10.19 25.44 -0.51
N ARG A 303 -9.87 25.74 -1.77
CA ARG A 303 -9.89 24.76 -2.86
C ARG A 303 -8.93 23.59 -2.62
N VAL A 304 -7.69 23.87 -2.24
CA VAL A 304 -6.68 22.83 -1.96
C VAL A 304 -7.09 21.99 -0.75
N MET A 305 -7.49 22.65 0.33
CA MET A 305 -7.84 21.98 1.58
C MET A 305 -9.11 21.13 1.42
N THR A 306 -10.10 21.63 0.68
CA THR A 306 -11.31 20.88 0.37
C THR A 306 -11.03 19.69 -0.55
N PHE A 307 -10.10 19.83 -1.51
CA PHE A 307 -9.64 18.69 -2.31
C PHE A 307 -9.00 17.59 -1.44
N ILE A 308 -8.09 17.96 -0.53
CA ILE A 308 -7.44 17.01 0.40
C ILE A 308 -8.50 16.28 1.23
N ARG A 309 -9.43 17.03 1.85
CA ARG A 309 -10.52 16.45 2.65
C ARG A 309 -11.40 15.53 1.82
N PHE A 310 -11.75 15.94 0.59
CA PHE A 310 -12.60 15.14 -0.29
C PHE A 310 -11.94 13.82 -0.69
N VAL A 311 -10.68 13.84 -1.10
CA VAL A 311 -9.94 12.63 -1.50
C VAL A 311 -9.70 11.68 -0.32
N ALA A 312 -9.55 12.21 0.90
CA ALA A 312 -9.45 11.38 2.11
C ALA A 312 -10.71 10.53 2.34
N HIS A 313 -11.89 11.08 2.02
CA HIS A 313 -13.19 10.43 2.23
C HIS A 313 -13.70 9.65 1.02
N HIS A 314 -13.28 10.04 -0.19
CA HIS A 314 -13.71 9.45 -1.46
C HIS A 314 -12.51 8.98 -2.28
N PRO A 315 -11.72 8.01 -1.77
CA PRO A 315 -10.56 7.53 -2.49
C PRO A 315 -10.97 6.85 -3.80
N LEU A 316 -10.10 6.98 -4.80
CA LEU A 316 -10.25 6.35 -6.12
C LEU A 316 -11.56 6.66 -6.85
N CYS A 317 -12.14 7.85 -6.62
CA CYS A 317 -13.29 8.34 -7.37
C CYS A 317 -12.98 8.38 -8.88
N TRP A 318 -13.55 7.44 -9.62
CA TRP A 318 -13.32 7.23 -11.05
C TRP A 318 -14.63 7.09 -11.81
N GLN A 319 -14.82 7.96 -12.81
CA GLN A 319 -15.92 7.89 -13.76
C GLN A 319 -15.37 7.41 -15.11
N PRO A 320 -15.65 6.16 -15.54
CA PRO A 320 -15.11 5.60 -16.78
C PRO A 320 -15.43 6.44 -18.02
N GLU A 321 -16.52 7.18 -18.03
CA GLU A 321 -16.97 7.99 -19.17
C GLU A 321 -16.00 9.16 -19.44
N LEU A 322 -15.36 9.69 -18.40
CA LEU A 322 -14.51 10.88 -18.48
C LEU A 322 -13.04 10.56 -18.83
N GLN A 323 -12.61 9.30 -18.70
CA GLN A 323 -11.24 8.84 -18.97
C GLN A 323 -10.12 9.70 -18.32
N SER A 324 -10.44 10.41 -17.23
CA SER A 324 -9.54 11.35 -16.57
C SER A 324 -9.80 11.38 -15.07
N SER A 325 -8.77 11.05 -14.27
CA SER A 325 -8.87 11.07 -12.80
C SER A 325 -9.20 12.47 -12.29
N LEU A 326 -8.62 13.50 -12.93
CA LEU A 326 -8.84 14.89 -12.58
C LEU A 326 -10.25 15.37 -12.93
N ALA A 327 -10.80 14.93 -14.07
CA ALA A 327 -12.17 15.28 -14.43
C ALA A 327 -13.17 14.57 -13.52
N SER A 328 -12.93 13.29 -13.22
CA SER A 328 -13.78 12.48 -12.32
C SER A 328 -13.92 13.14 -10.94
N VAL A 329 -12.79 13.51 -10.32
CA VAL A 329 -12.81 14.17 -9.00
C VAL A 329 -13.38 15.58 -9.07
N ALA A 330 -13.11 16.35 -10.13
CA ALA A 330 -13.65 17.70 -10.27
C ALA A 330 -15.18 17.69 -10.40
N VAL A 331 -15.73 16.80 -11.22
CA VAL A 331 -17.19 16.62 -11.36
C VAL A 331 -17.81 16.15 -10.05
N ALA A 332 -17.18 15.21 -9.34
CA ALA A 332 -17.66 14.77 -8.03
C ALA A 332 -17.66 15.92 -7.02
N MET A 333 -16.58 16.69 -6.92
CA MET A 333 -16.52 17.86 -6.03
C MET A 333 -17.55 18.94 -6.41
N GLN A 334 -17.80 19.18 -7.69
CA GLN A 334 -18.85 20.09 -8.17
C GLN A 334 -20.24 19.61 -7.76
N ALA A 335 -20.52 18.31 -7.89
CA ALA A 335 -21.79 17.71 -7.48
C ALA A 335 -22.05 17.86 -5.97
N HIS A 336 -20.99 17.92 -5.16
CA HIS A 336 -21.06 18.20 -3.72
C HIS A 336 -21.00 19.70 -3.36
N GLY A 337 -21.00 20.61 -4.35
CA GLY A 337 -20.92 22.05 -4.13
C GLY A 337 -19.56 22.55 -3.59
N LEU A 338 -18.51 21.71 -3.68
CA LEU A 338 -17.18 21.97 -3.12
C LEU A 338 -16.22 22.66 -4.09
N LEU A 339 -16.58 22.73 -5.38
CA LEU A 339 -15.82 23.39 -6.42
C LEU A 339 -16.74 24.28 -7.26
N VAL A 340 -16.40 25.56 -7.38
CA VAL A 340 -17.18 26.55 -8.14
C VAL A 340 -16.56 26.76 -9.53
N GLY A 341 -17.37 26.69 -10.59
CA GLY A 341 -16.96 26.97 -11.98
C GLY A 341 -15.95 25.98 -12.55
N GLU A 342 -15.18 26.40 -13.56
CA GLU A 342 -14.13 25.60 -14.23
C GLU A 342 -12.83 25.48 -13.40
N GLY A 343 -12.94 24.99 -12.17
CA GLY A 343 -11.81 24.87 -11.22
C GLY A 343 -10.77 23.80 -11.58
N GLN A 344 -10.96 23.03 -12.66
CA GLN A 344 -10.10 21.89 -13.01
C GLN A 344 -8.65 22.31 -13.32
N ALA A 345 -8.45 23.42 -14.03
CA ALA A 345 -7.11 23.92 -14.34
C ALA A 345 -6.37 24.39 -13.07
N ALA A 346 -7.11 24.99 -12.14
CA ALA A 346 -6.57 25.39 -10.85
C ALA A 346 -6.20 24.16 -10.00
N LEU A 347 -7.09 23.15 -9.91
CA LEU A 347 -6.80 21.88 -9.24
C LEU A 347 -5.58 21.16 -9.82
N ARG A 348 -5.37 21.20 -11.14
CA ARG A 348 -4.15 20.65 -11.75
C ARG A 348 -2.90 21.34 -11.20
N LYS A 349 -2.91 22.68 -11.15
CA LYS A 349 -1.80 23.46 -10.60
C LYS A 349 -1.60 23.16 -9.12
N ASP A 350 -2.68 23.06 -8.35
CA ASP A 350 -2.63 22.71 -6.93
C ASP A 350 -1.97 21.34 -6.72
N ILE A 351 -2.34 20.33 -7.51
CA ILE A 351 -1.73 19.00 -7.48
C ILE A 351 -0.22 19.08 -7.77
N GLU A 352 0.17 19.80 -8.82
CA GLU A 352 1.55 19.88 -9.28
C GLU A 352 2.45 20.74 -8.37
N GLN A 353 1.91 21.82 -7.82
CA GLN A 353 2.68 22.83 -7.07
C GLN A 353 2.59 22.66 -5.55
N VAL A 354 1.58 21.93 -5.05
CA VAL A 354 1.39 21.72 -3.61
C VAL A 354 1.32 20.23 -3.28
N LEU A 355 0.30 19.52 -3.75
CA LEU A 355 0.04 18.17 -3.22
C LEU A 355 1.18 17.19 -3.49
N LYS A 356 1.80 17.25 -4.68
CA LYS A 356 2.97 16.43 -5.00
C LYS A 356 4.25 16.88 -4.27
N PRO A 357 4.63 18.18 -4.28
CA PRO A 357 5.78 18.66 -3.50
C PRO A 357 5.70 18.35 -2.00
N PHE A 358 4.53 18.42 -1.38
CA PHE A 358 4.36 18.06 0.03
C PHE A 358 4.23 16.55 0.28
N GLY A 359 4.19 15.73 -0.77
CA GLY A 359 4.08 14.28 -0.70
C GLY A 359 2.67 13.75 -0.42
N LEU A 360 1.66 14.62 -0.29
CA LEU A 360 0.26 14.21 -0.09
C LEU A 360 -0.26 13.32 -1.24
N LEU A 361 0.24 13.58 -2.46
CA LEU A 361 0.05 12.71 -3.61
C LEU A 361 1.40 12.24 -4.14
N PRO A 362 1.48 11.02 -4.71
CA PRO A 362 2.72 10.53 -5.29
C PRO A 362 3.14 11.37 -6.51
N ALA A 363 4.44 11.42 -6.77
CA ALA A 363 4.99 12.11 -7.95
C ALA A 363 4.45 11.52 -9.26
N ALA A 364 4.25 10.20 -9.28
CA ALA A 364 3.66 9.46 -10.38
C ALA A 364 2.22 9.89 -10.67
N ARG A 365 1.81 9.81 -11.94
CA ARG A 365 0.44 10.10 -12.33
C ARG A 365 -0.48 8.94 -11.91
N LEU A 366 -1.40 9.20 -11.00
CA LEU A 366 -2.43 8.24 -10.61
C LEU A 366 -3.45 8.06 -11.73
N ARG A 367 -3.63 6.80 -12.16
CA ARG A 367 -4.63 6.39 -13.13
C ARG A 367 -5.83 5.86 -12.35
N ARG A 368 -7.04 6.26 -12.73
CA ARG A 368 -8.30 5.82 -12.12
C ARG A 368 -8.55 6.36 -10.71
N GLY A 369 -8.42 7.67 -10.54
CA GLY A 369 -8.73 8.39 -9.30
C GLY A 369 -7.51 8.75 -8.47
N TYR A 370 -7.74 9.45 -7.36
CA TYR A 370 -6.73 9.88 -6.39
C TYR A 370 -7.01 9.25 -5.03
N PHE A 371 -5.98 9.07 -4.21
CA PHE A 371 -6.09 8.60 -2.83
C PHE A 371 -4.94 9.22 -2.00
N LEU A 372 -5.08 9.21 -0.68
CA LEU A 372 -4.05 9.68 0.25
C LEU A 372 -3.46 8.49 1.01
N GLY A 373 -2.13 8.40 1.08
CA GLY A 373 -1.43 7.38 1.85
C GLY A 373 -1.85 5.96 1.46
N SER A 374 -2.32 5.17 2.42
CA SER A 374 -2.87 3.81 2.20
C SER A 374 -4.40 3.76 2.16
N GLY A 375 -5.09 4.90 2.20
CA GLY A 375 -6.55 4.99 2.20
C GLY A 375 -7.15 4.72 0.83
N ILE A 376 -7.23 3.46 0.42
CA ILE A 376 -7.76 3.04 -0.89
C ILE A 376 -9.23 2.59 -0.85
N LEU A 377 -9.79 2.39 0.35
CA LEU A 377 -11.17 2.00 0.56
C LEU A 377 -11.95 3.16 1.17
N SER A 378 -13.15 3.43 0.67
CA SER A 378 -14.12 4.26 1.38
C SER A 378 -14.63 3.57 2.65
N GLU A 379 -15.25 4.32 3.56
CA GLU A 379 -15.91 3.80 4.76
C GLU A 379 -16.85 2.62 4.43
N SER A 380 -17.70 2.79 3.40
CA SER A 380 -18.66 1.78 2.99
C SER A 380 -18.02 0.48 2.47
N GLU A 381 -16.87 0.58 1.80
CA GLU A 381 -16.13 -0.57 1.29
C GLU A 381 -15.37 -1.26 2.42
N LEU A 382 -14.80 -0.49 3.35
CA LEU A 382 -14.13 -1.02 4.53
C LEU A 382 -15.10 -1.83 5.40
N LEU A 383 -16.31 -1.31 5.65
CA LEU A 383 -17.35 -2.04 6.39
C LEU A 383 -17.79 -3.33 5.67
N LYS A 384 -17.88 -3.30 4.34
CA LYS A 384 -18.17 -4.52 3.54
C LYS A 384 -17.05 -5.55 3.66
N VAL A 385 -15.79 -5.14 3.53
CA VAL A 385 -14.65 -6.04 3.72
C VAL A 385 -14.63 -6.61 5.13
N ALA A 386 -14.87 -5.76 6.15
CA ALA A 386 -14.90 -6.16 7.54
C ALA A 386 -16.01 -7.18 7.83
N SER A 387 -17.22 -6.98 7.31
CA SER A 387 -18.33 -7.92 7.47
C SER A 387 -18.08 -9.27 6.77
N VAL A 388 -17.47 -9.27 5.58
CA VAL A 388 -17.07 -10.51 4.89
C VAL A 388 -16.00 -11.23 5.71
N LEU A 389 -14.98 -10.52 6.20
CA LEU A 389 -13.93 -11.10 7.02
C LEU A 389 -14.49 -11.66 8.34
N GLN A 390 -15.42 -10.95 9.00
CA GLN A 390 -16.08 -11.41 10.22
C GLN A 390 -16.86 -12.71 9.97
N ALA A 391 -17.60 -12.80 8.87
CA ALA A 391 -18.34 -14.00 8.50
C ALA A 391 -17.42 -15.18 8.13
N GLN A 392 -16.26 -14.93 7.51
CA GLN A 392 -15.28 -15.97 7.22
C GLN A 392 -14.55 -16.43 8.48
N ALA A 393 -13.97 -15.50 9.23
CA ALA A 393 -13.13 -15.78 10.39
C ALA A 393 -13.91 -16.50 11.50
N LYS A 394 -15.17 -16.14 11.77
CA LYS A 394 -15.99 -16.82 12.79
C LYS A 394 -16.42 -18.24 12.40
N ASN A 395 -16.59 -18.52 11.11
CA ASN A 395 -17.07 -19.83 10.65
C ASN A 395 -15.92 -20.81 10.35
N ILE A 396 -14.81 -20.29 9.83
CA ILE A 396 -13.64 -21.08 9.42
C ILE A 396 -12.61 -21.17 10.57
N GLU A 397 -12.72 -20.30 11.58
CA GLU A 397 -11.79 -20.18 12.71
C GLU A 397 -10.32 -20.02 12.27
N ASP A 398 -10.10 -19.31 11.16
CA ASP A 398 -8.76 -18.98 10.67
C ASP A 398 -8.07 -18.02 11.66
N PRO A 399 -7.00 -18.43 12.36
CA PRO A 399 -6.34 -17.61 13.37
C PRO A 399 -5.73 -16.33 12.80
N THR A 400 -5.25 -16.36 11.55
CA THR A 400 -4.68 -15.18 10.87
C THR A 400 -5.80 -14.21 10.52
N ALA A 401 -6.93 -14.70 10.00
CA ALA A 401 -8.11 -13.88 9.75
C ALA A 401 -8.72 -13.31 11.03
N LEU A 402 -8.69 -14.06 12.14
CA LEU A 402 -9.16 -13.61 13.46
C LEU A 402 -8.27 -12.49 14.02
N ALA A 403 -6.95 -12.63 13.98
CA ALA A 403 -6.02 -11.57 14.41
C ALA A 403 -6.15 -10.30 13.56
N LEU A 404 -6.33 -10.45 12.25
CA LEU A 404 -6.62 -9.33 11.35
C LEU A 404 -7.98 -8.70 11.67
N LEU A 405 -9.00 -9.51 11.94
CA LEU A 405 -10.33 -9.05 12.31
C LEU A 405 -10.31 -8.29 13.65
N ASP A 406 -9.55 -8.74 14.64
CA ASP A 406 -9.38 -8.02 15.91
C ASP A 406 -8.70 -6.68 15.71
N THR A 407 -7.62 -6.66 14.92
CA THR A 407 -6.96 -5.40 14.56
C THR A 407 -7.93 -4.44 13.84
N LEU A 408 -8.76 -4.97 12.94
CA LEU A 408 -9.76 -4.19 12.21
C LEU A 408 -10.88 -3.71 13.13
N ARG A 409 -11.32 -4.54 14.07
CA ARG A 409 -12.35 -4.22 15.07
C ARG A 409 -11.90 -3.08 15.99
N ASP A 410 -10.70 -3.18 16.54
CA ASP A 410 -10.12 -2.13 17.37
C ASP A 410 -10.03 -0.79 16.63
N ARG A 411 -9.65 -0.83 15.34
CA ARG A 411 -9.57 0.38 14.51
C ARG A 411 -10.95 0.95 14.17
N LEU A 412 -11.91 0.08 13.85
CA LEU A 412 -13.29 0.50 13.52
C LEU A 412 -13.99 1.10 14.74
N GLN A 413 -13.83 0.51 15.93
CA GLN A 413 -14.39 1.04 17.16
C GLN A 413 -13.89 2.46 17.44
N ARG A 414 -12.60 2.70 17.22
CA ARG A 414 -12.00 4.05 17.33
C ARG A 414 -12.53 5.04 16.30
N SER A 415 -12.98 4.56 15.14
CA SER A 415 -13.70 5.36 14.14
C SER A 415 -15.22 5.44 14.40
N GLN A 416 -15.69 5.08 15.59
CA GLN A 416 -17.11 5.08 15.99
C GLN A 416 -17.98 4.06 15.21
N HIS A 417 -17.39 2.95 14.79
CA HIS A 417 -18.10 1.82 14.18
C HIS A 417 -17.90 0.54 14.99
N ASP A 418 -18.98 -0.12 15.40
CA ASP A 418 -18.90 -1.47 15.96
C ASP A 418 -19.23 -2.52 14.88
N LEU A 419 -18.35 -3.51 14.74
CA LEU A 419 -18.58 -4.68 13.90
C LEU A 419 -19.71 -5.57 14.44
N ALA A 420 -20.04 -5.48 15.73
CA ALA A 420 -21.18 -6.19 16.31
C ALA A 420 -22.52 -5.65 15.83
N ASP A 421 -22.57 -4.37 15.46
CA ASP A 421 -23.79 -3.68 15.00
C ASP A 421 -24.05 -3.90 13.50
N LEU A 422 -23.09 -4.46 12.75
CA LEU A 422 -23.27 -4.76 11.34
C LEU A 422 -24.22 -5.96 11.15
N TYR A 423 -25.30 -5.75 10.42
CA TYR A 423 -26.23 -6.82 10.08
C TYR A 423 -25.58 -7.84 9.12
N PRO A 424 -25.48 -9.13 9.48
CA PRO A 424 -24.82 -10.14 8.65
C PRO A 424 -25.72 -10.53 7.47
N VAL A 425 -25.47 -9.95 6.30
CA VAL A 425 -26.23 -10.25 5.07
C VAL A 425 -25.85 -11.62 4.47
N ARG A 426 -24.65 -12.14 4.77
CA ARG A 426 -24.12 -13.40 4.23
C ARG A 426 -23.46 -14.23 5.34
N ALA A 427 -23.70 -15.54 5.34
CA ALA A 427 -23.12 -16.49 6.29
C ALA A 427 -22.52 -17.71 5.56
N ILE A 428 -21.50 -18.34 6.15
CA ILE A 428 -20.94 -19.61 5.68
C ILE A 428 -21.53 -20.72 6.54
N GLY A 429 -22.21 -21.68 5.94
CA GLY A 429 -22.91 -22.75 6.67
C GLY A 429 -22.01 -23.87 7.22
N ASN A 430 -20.77 -23.95 6.75
CA ASN A 430 -19.81 -24.94 7.24
C ASN A 430 -18.96 -24.33 8.36
N ARG A 431 -18.91 -25.02 9.50
CA ARG A 431 -18.07 -24.66 10.66
C ARG A 431 -16.87 -25.60 10.77
N SER A 432 -15.73 -25.07 11.22
CA SER A 432 -14.67 -25.92 11.78
C SER A 432 -15.26 -26.75 12.94
N ILE A 433 -14.91 -28.04 13.02
CA ILE A 433 -15.31 -28.91 14.14
C ILE A 433 -14.12 -29.08 15.12
N ILE A 434 -13.02 -28.38 14.88
CA ILE A 434 -11.76 -28.55 15.62
C ILE A 434 -11.61 -27.39 16.60
N ASP A 435 -11.62 -27.70 17.90
CA ASP A 435 -11.30 -26.75 18.97
C ASP A 435 -9.76 -26.60 19.08
N LEU A 436 -9.23 -25.46 18.64
CA LEU A 436 -7.79 -25.17 18.66
C LEU A 436 -7.20 -25.12 20.07
N GLU A 437 -7.99 -24.78 21.10
CA GLU A 437 -7.52 -24.70 22.49
C GLU A 437 -7.20 -26.08 23.06
N ARG A 438 -7.83 -27.13 22.53
CA ARG A 438 -7.61 -28.52 22.94
C ARG A 438 -6.42 -29.20 22.25
N LEU A 439 -5.79 -28.55 21.27
CA LEU A 439 -4.64 -29.11 20.58
C LEU A 439 -3.31 -28.87 21.35
N PRO A 440 -2.38 -29.84 21.34
CA PRO A 440 -1.04 -29.65 21.89
C PRO A 440 -0.32 -28.46 21.24
N ALA A 441 0.49 -27.72 21.99
CA ALA A 441 1.22 -26.55 21.48
C ALA A 441 2.15 -26.87 20.28
N THR A 442 2.57 -28.13 20.14
CA THR A 442 3.41 -28.63 19.06
C THR A 442 2.67 -28.94 17.77
N ALA A 443 1.33 -28.91 17.77
CA ALA A 443 0.52 -29.14 16.57
C ALA A 443 0.76 -28.04 15.53
N LEU A 444 0.83 -28.43 14.25
CA LEU A 444 0.97 -27.48 13.15
C LEU A 444 -0.13 -26.41 13.17
N ALA A 445 -1.35 -26.77 13.62
CA ALA A 445 -2.51 -25.89 13.62
C ALA A 445 -2.40 -24.72 14.60
N ARG A 446 -1.48 -24.80 15.58
CA ARG A 446 -1.20 -23.71 16.54
C ARG A 446 -0.03 -22.82 16.14
N THR A 447 0.69 -23.19 15.07
CA THR A 447 1.94 -22.55 14.63
C THR A 447 1.89 -22.25 13.13
N LEU A 448 0.74 -21.72 12.68
CA LEU A 448 0.44 -21.46 11.26
C LEU A 448 1.32 -20.37 10.66
N THR A 449 1.59 -19.27 11.36
CA THR A 449 2.47 -18.19 10.84
C THR A 449 3.87 -18.71 10.52
N GLN A 450 4.38 -19.63 11.35
CA GLN A 450 5.65 -20.30 11.09
C GLN A 450 5.53 -21.25 9.88
N LEU A 451 4.43 -21.99 9.75
CA LEU A 451 4.19 -22.90 8.63
C LEU A 451 4.05 -22.15 7.29
N GLU A 452 3.37 -21.01 7.29
CA GLU A 452 3.24 -20.13 6.12
C GLU A 452 4.62 -19.66 5.66
N HIS A 453 5.45 -19.19 6.59
CA HIS A 453 6.83 -18.82 6.27
C HIS A 453 7.65 -20.01 5.74
N GLU A 454 7.54 -21.19 6.36
CA GLU A 454 8.20 -22.43 5.92
C GLU A 454 7.77 -22.83 4.50
N ILE A 455 6.50 -22.64 4.12
CA ILE A 455 6.00 -22.85 2.76
C ILE A 455 6.58 -21.82 1.78
N GLU A 456 6.59 -20.54 2.16
CA GLU A 456 7.08 -19.44 1.33
C GLU A 456 8.55 -19.59 0.96
N VAL A 457 9.39 -19.97 1.92
CA VAL A 457 10.84 -20.18 1.70
C VAL A 457 11.16 -21.58 1.16
N GLY A 458 10.16 -22.46 1.04
CA GLY A 458 10.33 -23.83 0.57
C GLY A 458 11.17 -24.69 1.52
N GLN A 459 10.97 -24.57 2.82
CA GLN A 459 11.70 -25.32 3.85
C GLN A 459 11.31 -26.81 3.85
N LEU A 460 12.28 -27.72 4.00
CA LEU A 460 11.98 -29.12 4.24
C LEU A 460 11.50 -29.31 5.68
N LEU A 461 10.41 -30.06 5.87
CA LEU A 461 9.91 -30.36 7.21
C LEU A 461 10.03 -31.86 7.49
N GLU A 462 10.46 -32.20 8.71
CA GLU A 462 10.26 -33.53 9.28
C GLU A 462 8.93 -33.50 10.04
N LEU A 463 7.98 -34.35 9.66
CA LEU A 463 6.62 -34.37 10.18
C LEU A 463 6.29 -35.73 10.77
N ASN A 464 5.39 -35.74 11.76
CA ASN A 464 4.82 -36.96 12.32
C ASN A 464 3.37 -36.73 12.77
N ARG A 465 2.67 -37.82 13.07
CA ARG A 465 1.25 -37.87 13.37
C ARG A 465 1.03 -38.15 14.85
N PHE A 466 0.04 -37.52 15.47
CA PHE A 466 -0.32 -37.83 16.86
C PHE A 466 -0.79 -39.28 17.03
N ALA A 467 -0.43 -39.91 18.15
CA ALA A 467 -0.89 -41.27 18.46
C ALA A 467 -2.41 -41.29 18.73
N GLY A 468 -3.10 -42.35 18.29
CA GLY A 468 -4.54 -42.53 18.55
C GLY A 468 -5.50 -41.68 17.72
N VAL A 469 -5.02 -40.84 16.79
CA VAL A 469 -5.91 -40.12 15.86
C VAL A 469 -6.56 -41.08 14.86
N GLY A 470 -7.85 -40.89 14.55
CA GLY A 470 -8.61 -41.77 13.66
C GLY A 470 -7.95 -41.95 12.29
N ARG A 471 -7.57 -43.19 11.97
CA ARG A 471 -6.88 -43.60 10.73
C ARG A 471 -7.87 -44.27 9.79
N PHE A 472 -7.66 -44.11 8.50
CA PHE A 472 -8.52 -44.73 7.49
C PHE A 472 -7.84 -45.86 6.70
N GLU A 473 -6.50 -45.90 6.57
CA GLU A 473 -5.73 -47.00 5.95
C GLU A 473 -4.21 -46.92 6.29
N THR A 474 -3.48 -48.03 6.08
CA THR A 474 -2.08 -48.29 6.46
C THR A 474 -1.08 -47.29 5.88
N THR A 475 -0.58 -46.41 6.73
CA THR A 475 0.57 -45.53 6.47
C THR A 475 1.69 -45.90 7.42
N ASP A 476 2.94 -45.83 6.96
CA ASP A 476 4.11 -46.13 7.78
C ASP A 476 4.08 -45.30 9.08
N ASP A 477 4.16 -45.97 10.23
CA ASP A 477 4.30 -45.33 11.52
C ASP A 477 5.74 -44.79 11.66
N GLY A 478 5.89 -43.47 11.71
CA GLY A 478 7.21 -42.83 11.86
C GLY A 478 7.26 -41.38 11.39
N PHE A 479 8.40 -40.74 11.66
CA PHE A 479 8.72 -39.44 11.07
C PHE A 479 8.93 -39.60 9.56
N PHE A 480 8.46 -38.63 8.80
CA PHE A 480 8.68 -38.55 7.35
C PHE A 480 9.04 -37.13 6.96
N GLN A 481 9.79 -36.99 5.86
CA GLN A 481 10.19 -35.71 5.33
C GLN A 481 9.25 -35.27 4.21
N ALA A 482 8.84 -34.01 4.25
CA ALA A 482 7.88 -33.45 3.31
C ALA A 482 8.19 -32.00 2.96
N TRP A 483 7.99 -31.66 1.68
CA TRP A 483 7.97 -30.28 1.20
C TRP A 483 6.54 -29.74 1.33
N PRO A 484 6.25 -28.83 2.28
CA PRO A 484 4.93 -28.24 2.42
C PRO A 484 4.67 -27.31 1.22
N LEU A 485 3.47 -27.35 0.65
CA LEU A 485 3.14 -26.64 -0.60
C LEU A 485 2.01 -25.62 -0.43
N GLN A 486 0.95 -25.98 0.29
CA GLN A 486 -0.23 -25.13 0.44
C GLN A 486 -1.07 -25.58 1.65
N ILE A 487 -1.75 -24.64 2.30
CA ILE A 487 -2.76 -24.92 3.32
C ILE A 487 -4.15 -24.73 2.68
N VAL A 488 -5.05 -25.70 2.87
CA VAL A 488 -6.39 -25.70 2.23
C VAL A 488 -7.47 -26.04 3.26
N PHE A 489 -8.53 -25.23 3.32
CA PHE A 489 -9.74 -25.60 4.05
C PHE A 489 -10.65 -26.45 3.15
N HIS A 490 -11.06 -27.62 3.63
CA HIS A 490 -11.97 -28.50 2.90
C HIS A 490 -13.02 -29.09 3.84
N ASN A 491 -14.29 -28.77 3.55
CA ASN A 491 -15.50 -29.13 4.30
C ASN A 491 -15.52 -28.66 5.76
N ILE A 492 -14.65 -29.21 6.61
CA ILE A 492 -14.72 -29.09 8.08
C ILE A 492 -13.37 -28.83 8.77
N ALA A 493 -12.26 -28.86 8.02
CA ALA A 493 -10.92 -28.81 8.59
C ALA A 493 -9.89 -28.21 7.63
N TRP A 494 -8.76 -27.80 8.20
CA TRP A 494 -7.57 -27.37 7.48
C TRP A 494 -6.65 -28.56 7.17
N TYR A 495 -6.10 -28.58 5.96
CA TYR A 495 -5.21 -29.60 5.46
C TYR A 495 -3.91 -28.97 4.98
N LEU A 496 -2.79 -29.61 5.32
CA LEU A 496 -1.51 -29.34 4.72
C LEU A 496 -1.38 -30.19 3.45
N ALA A 497 -1.20 -29.52 2.32
CA ALA A 497 -0.77 -30.15 1.08
C ALA A 497 0.75 -30.19 1.02
N TYR A 498 1.32 -31.35 0.72
CA TYR A 498 2.78 -31.53 0.69
C TYR A 498 3.21 -32.55 -0.37
N GLU A 499 4.50 -32.50 -0.75
CA GLU A 499 5.19 -33.52 -1.55
C GLU A 499 6.13 -34.33 -0.65
N ARG A 500 6.03 -35.67 -0.67
CA ARG A 500 6.96 -36.53 0.07
C ARG A 500 8.39 -36.36 -0.44
N ALA A 501 9.31 -36.12 0.49
CA ALA A 501 10.73 -35.96 0.20
C ALA A 501 11.55 -37.24 0.43
N ASP A 502 10.98 -38.25 1.09
CA ASP A 502 11.66 -39.50 1.45
C ASP A 502 10.76 -40.74 1.24
N GLY A 503 11.38 -41.93 1.38
CA GLY A 503 10.69 -43.22 1.30
C GLY A 503 10.43 -43.75 -0.11
N PRO A 504 9.73 -44.89 -0.24
CA PRO A 504 9.51 -45.59 -1.51
C PRO A 504 8.61 -44.81 -2.49
N GLU A 505 7.75 -43.93 -1.96
CA GLU A 505 6.85 -43.07 -2.74
C GLU A 505 7.32 -41.60 -2.74
N MET A 506 8.64 -41.39 -2.83
CA MET A 506 9.23 -40.06 -2.99
C MET A 506 8.60 -39.32 -4.19
N GLY A 507 8.19 -38.07 -3.97
CA GLY A 507 7.49 -37.25 -4.96
C GLY A 507 5.95 -37.41 -4.96
N LEU A 508 5.39 -38.21 -4.06
CA LEU A 508 3.95 -38.34 -3.88
C LEU A 508 3.35 -37.05 -3.31
N LEU A 509 2.30 -36.54 -3.95
CA LEU A 509 1.56 -35.35 -3.53
C LEU A 509 0.33 -35.76 -2.72
N GLN A 510 0.15 -35.21 -1.52
CA GLN A 510 -0.94 -35.58 -0.61
C GLN A 510 -1.47 -34.39 0.15
N PHE A 511 -2.68 -34.54 0.68
CA PHE A 511 -3.26 -33.67 1.69
C PHE A 511 -3.38 -34.44 3.00
N GLU A 512 -2.98 -33.82 4.10
CA GLU A 512 -3.17 -34.38 5.42
C GLU A 512 -3.68 -33.30 6.38
N ARG A 513 -4.56 -33.72 7.30
CA ARG A 513 -5.17 -32.82 8.27
C ARG A 513 -4.12 -32.16 9.15
N LEU A 514 -4.18 -30.85 9.20
CA LEU A 514 -3.17 -30.01 9.84
C LEU A 514 -3.18 -30.22 11.37
N ASP A 515 -4.36 -30.49 11.96
CA ASP A 515 -4.54 -30.83 13.37
C ASP A 515 -3.99 -32.22 13.77
N ARG A 516 -3.62 -33.06 12.80
CA ARG A 516 -3.06 -34.40 13.05
C ARG A 516 -1.54 -34.43 13.01
N LEU A 517 -0.91 -33.35 12.55
CA LEU A 517 0.51 -33.27 12.29
C LEU A 517 1.23 -32.42 13.35
N PHE A 518 2.45 -32.82 13.68
CA PHE A 518 3.40 -32.03 14.47
C PHE A 518 4.81 -32.07 13.85
N ARG A 519 5.62 -31.06 14.15
CA ARG A 519 7.00 -30.96 13.66
C ARG A 519 7.94 -31.89 14.43
N GLY A 520 8.84 -32.55 13.70
CA GLY A 520 9.99 -33.26 14.22
C GLY A 520 11.23 -32.35 14.31
N ARG A 521 12.39 -32.91 13.97
CA ARG A 521 13.67 -32.19 13.98
C ARG A 521 13.73 -31.17 12.85
N LEU A 522 14.39 -30.05 13.13
CA LEU A 522 14.62 -29.00 12.16
C LEU A 522 15.55 -29.50 11.04
N GLN A 523 15.10 -29.38 9.79
CA GLN A 523 15.88 -29.72 8.62
C GLN A 523 16.47 -28.45 8.01
N PRO A 524 17.77 -28.37 7.69
CA PRO A 524 18.38 -27.15 7.15
C PRO A 524 18.14 -26.94 5.64
N GLN A 525 17.48 -27.90 4.98
CA GLN A 525 17.36 -27.96 3.53
C GLN A 525 16.21 -27.08 3.03
N THR A 526 16.46 -26.32 1.96
CA THR A 526 15.45 -25.48 1.29
C THR A 526 15.34 -25.82 -0.19
N ARG A 527 14.15 -25.60 -0.75
CA ARG A 527 13.82 -25.88 -2.14
C ARG A 527 13.81 -24.61 -2.96
N ASN A 528 14.31 -24.69 -4.20
CA ASN A 528 14.22 -23.57 -5.14
C ASN A 528 12.75 -23.20 -5.43
N GLY A 529 12.43 -21.90 -5.39
CA GLY A 529 11.07 -21.39 -5.58
C GLY A 529 10.44 -21.67 -6.95
N ALA A 530 11.20 -21.94 -8.01
CA ALA A 530 10.65 -22.38 -9.30
C ALA A 530 10.18 -23.84 -9.24
N VAL A 531 10.97 -24.72 -8.62
CA VAL A 531 10.63 -26.13 -8.40
C VAL A 531 9.42 -26.26 -7.46
N GLN A 532 9.39 -25.45 -6.40
CA GLN A 532 8.27 -25.36 -5.46
C GLN A 532 6.96 -24.99 -6.18
N ARG A 533 6.99 -23.96 -7.04
CA ARG A 533 5.82 -23.56 -7.85
C ARG A 533 5.38 -24.65 -8.84
N GLN A 534 6.32 -25.36 -9.45
CA GLN A 534 5.99 -26.47 -10.35
C GLN A 534 5.33 -27.64 -9.58
N ALA A 535 5.80 -27.95 -8.37
CA ALA A 535 5.16 -28.93 -7.49
C ALA A 535 3.72 -28.52 -7.12
N LEU A 536 3.51 -27.24 -6.76
CA LEU A 536 2.19 -26.71 -6.47
C LEU A 536 1.25 -26.78 -7.69
N GLN A 537 1.73 -26.45 -8.89
CA GLN A 537 0.93 -26.58 -10.12
C GLN A 537 0.52 -28.03 -10.41
N ARG A 538 1.42 -29.01 -10.17
CA ARG A 538 1.10 -30.45 -10.29
C ARG A 538 0.01 -30.84 -9.28
N LEU A 539 0.15 -30.43 -8.02
CA LEU A 539 -0.85 -30.66 -6.97
C LEU A 539 -2.21 -30.08 -7.36
N GLN A 540 -2.26 -28.82 -7.81
CA GLN A 540 -3.50 -28.15 -8.19
C GLN A 540 -4.20 -28.85 -9.36
N ARG A 541 -3.47 -29.32 -10.36
CA ARG A 541 -4.03 -30.10 -11.47
C ARG A 541 -4.62 -31.43 -10.99
N LEU A 542 -3.92 -32.15 -10.11
CA LEU A 542 -4.41 -33.39 -9.51
C LEU A 542 -5.66 -33.15 -8.67
N TYR A 543 -5.66 -32.09 -7.85
CA TYR A 543 -6.79 -31.72 -7.00
C TYR A 543 -8.02 -31.32 -7.82
N GLN A 544 -7.87 -30.48 -8.84
CA GLN A 544 -8.96 -30.06 -9.73
C GLN A 544 -9.55 -31.22 -10.55
N ALA A 545 -8.75 -32.23 -10.87
CA ALA A 545 -9.22 -33.42 -11.57
C ALA A 545 -9.87 -34.45 -10.63
N SER A 546 -9.59 -34.38 -9.33
CA SER A 546 -10.11 -35.31 -8.33
C SER A 546 -11.45 -34.82 -7.75
N SER A 547 -12.22 -35.73 -7.19
CA SER A 547 -13.52 -35.45 -6.55
C SER A 547 -13.42 -34.86 -5.14
N GLY A 548 -12.23 -34.89 -4.55
CA GLY A 548 -11.95 -34.45 -3.19
C GLY A 548 -10.44 -34.33 -2.93
N LEU A 549 -10.04 -34.34 -1.67
CA LEU A 549 -8.62 -34.23 -1.26
C LEU A 549 -7.80 -35.51 -1.48
N TYR A 550 -8.43 -36.63 -1.83
CA TYR A 550 -7.72 -37.88 -2.03
C TYR A 550 -7.05 -37.93 -3.42
N LEU A 551 -5.71 -37.95 -3.43
CA LEU A 551 -4.89 -37.97 -4.66
C LEU A 551 -4.22 -39.33 -4.94
N GLY A 552 -4.69 -40.39 -4.29
CA GLY A 552 -4.09 -41.72 -4.37
C GLY A 552 -2.82 -41.89 -3.51
N HIS A 553 -2.28 -43.11 -3.53
CA HIS A 553 -1.10 -43.51 -2.76
C HIS A 553 0.16 -43.79 -3.61
N SER A 554 0.13 -43.52 -4.92
CA SER A 554 1.24 -43.82 -5.82
C SER A 554 1.73 -42.60 -6.61
N ALA A 555 2.99 -42.23 -6.40
CA ALA A 555 3.67 -41.17 -7.14
C ALA A 555 3.82 -41.53 -8.63
N LYS A 556 3.92 -42.83 -8.95
CA LYS A 556 3.93 -43.33 -10.33
C LYS A 556 2.61 -43.02 -11.03
N MET A 557 1.48 -43.32 -10.38
CA MET A 557 0.16 -43.10 -10.96
C MET A 557 -0.15 -41.60 -11.16
N GLN A 558 0.24 -40.76 -10.19
CA GLN A 558 0.13 -39.30 -10.31
C GLN A 558 0.93 -38.77 -11.51
N ARG A 559 2.15 -39.26 -11.72
CA ARG A 559 2.97 -38.91 -12.89
C ARG A 559 2.36 -39.38 -14.21
N GLN A 560 1.75 -40.57 -14.23
CA GLN A 560 1.07 -41.08 -15.42
C GLN A 560 -0.14 -40.21 -15.79
N PHE A 561 -0.96 -39.80 -14.81
CA PHE A 561 -2.11 -38.93 -15.04
C PHE A 561 -1.73 -37.52 -15.54
N LEU A 562 -0.62 -36.99 -15.04
CA LEU A 562 -0.09 -35.68 -15.44
C LEU A 562 0.73 -35.72 -16.75
N SER A 563 0.91 -36.90 -17.34
CA SER A 563 1.66 -37.08 -18.59
C SER A 563 0.96 -36.36 -19.76
N PRO A 564 1.70 -35.68 -20.65
CA PRO A 564 1.13 -35.10 -21.86
C PRO A 564 0.78 -36.16 -22.92
N ARG A 565 1.16 -37.44 -22.72
CA ARG A 565 0.85 -38.54 -23.65
C ARG A 565 -0.52 -39.14 -23.34
N PRO A 566 -1.49 -39.10 -24.28
CA PRO A 566 -2.85 -39.58 -24.04
C PRO A 566 -2.92 -41.05 -23.60
N ASP A 567 -2.11 -41.93 -24.17
CA ASP A 567 -2.12 -43.36 -23.81
C ASP A 567 -1.67 -43.61 -22.37
N THR A 568 -0.65 -42.87 -21.91
CA THR A 568 -0.18 -42.95 -20.52
C THR A 568 -1.19 -42.34 -19.55
N GLN A 569 -1.84 -41.25 -19.94
CA GLN A 569 -2.88 -40.62 -19.13
C GLN A 569 -4.12 -41.50 -19.01
N ALA A 570 -4.53 -42.16 -20.10
CA ALA A 570 -5.68 -43.07 -20.13
C ALA A 570 -5.49 -44.25 -19.17
N GLN A 571 -4.27 -44.78 -19.02
CA GLN A 571 -3.97 -45.86 -18.06
C GLN A 571 -4.20 -45.47 -16.59
N ALA A 572 -4.09 -44.17 -16.28
CA ALA A 572 -4.30 -43.59 -14.96
C ALA A 572 -5.64 -42.85 -14.83
N SER A 573 -6.54 -42.99 -15.80
CA SER A 573 -7.88 -42.39 -15.80
C SER A 573 -8.95 -43.47 -15.70
N LEU A 574 -10.10 -43.13 -15.14
CA LEU A 574 -11.29 -43.96 -15.07
C LEU A 574 -12.49 -43.15 -15.57
N MET A 575 -13.46 -43.83 -16.16
CA MET A 575 -14.72 -43.22 -16.58
C MET A 575 -15.81 -43.58 -15.56
N LEU A 576 -16.35 -42.56 -14.91
CA LEU A 576 -17.49 -42.67 -14.01
C LEU A 576 -18.77 -42.42 -14.81
N GLU A 577 -19.69 -43.37 -14.82
CA GLU A 577 -21.01 -43.21 -15.44
C GLU A 577 -22.12 -43.34 -14.40
N LEU A 578 -22.93 -42.27 -14.30
CA LEU A 578 -24.08 -42.17 -13.41
C LEU A 578 -25.35 -41.90 -14.22
N TRP A 579 -26.43 -42.59 -13.88
CA TRP A 579 -27.76 -42.32 -14.42
C TRP A 579 -28.67 -41.75 -13.33
N PHE A 580 -29.54 -40.81 -13.69
CA PHE A 580 -30.37 -40.06 -12.76
C PHE A 580 -31.84 -40.06 -13.16
N THR A 581 -32.70 -39.95 -12.15
CA THR A 581 -34.11 -39.55 -12.30
C THR A 581 -34.20 -38.11 -12.84
N ASP A 582 -35.36 -37.72 -13.39
CA ASP A 582 -35.58 -36.34 -13.85
C ASP A 582 -35.51 -35.31 -12.70
N ALA A 583 -35.96 -35.67 -11.50
CA ALA A 583 -35.98 -34.80 -10.33
C ALA A 583 -34.56 -34.43 -9.87
N LEU A 584 -33.71 -35.41 -9.59
CA LEU A 584 -32.33 -35.17 -9.17
C LEU A 584 -31.49 -34.56 -10.29
N PHE A 585 -31.73 -34.92 -11.56
CA PHE A 585 -30.94 -34.39 -12.67
C PHE A 585 -31.11 -32.88 -12.85
N ALA A 586 -32.28 -32.31 -12.50
CA ALA A 586 -32.48 -30.86 -12.53
C ALA A 586 -31.46 -30.12 -11.63
N PHE A 587 -31.18 -30.66 -10.44
CA PHE A 587 -30.17 -30.15 -9.51
C PHE A 587 -28.74 -30.41 -10.01
N ILE A 588 -28.45 -31.62 -10.49
CA ILE A 588 -27.10 -32.02 -10.95
C ILE A 588 -26.63 -31.19 -12.16
N SER A 589 -27.54 -30.89 -13.08
CA SER A 589 -27.26 -30.09 -14.27
C SER A 589 -27.11 -28.59 -14.00
N GLU A 590 -27.46 -28.11 -12.81
CA GLU A 590 -27.14 -26.75 -12.33
C GLU A 590 -25.75 -26.71 -11.66
N GLY A 591 -25.34 -27.81 -11.00
CA GLY A 591 -24.06 -27.98 -10.31
C GLY A 591 -22.84 -28.25 -11.22
N THR A 592 -22.70 -27.55 -12.35
CA THR A 592 -21.69 -27.85 -13.40
C THR A 592 -20.24 -27.54 -13.02
N GLN A 593 -19.99 -26.94 -11.86
CA GLN A 593 -18.65 -26.58 -11.40
C GLN A 593 -17.96 -27.66 -10.54
N ARG A 594 -18.66 -28.77 -10.22
CA ARG A 594 -18.10 -29.84 -9.37
C ARG A 594 -16.93 -30.58 -10.02
N PHE A 595 -16.99 -30.74 -11.34
CA PHE A 595 -15.93 -31.37 -12.13
C PHE A 595 -15.53 -30.43 -13.27
N PRO A 596 -14.29 -30.52 -13.77
CA PRO A 596 -13.88 -29.76 -14.95
C PRO A 596 -14.82 -30.04 -16.14
N ILE A 597 -15.37 -28.99 -16.74
CA ILE A 597 -16.33 -29.10 -17.86
C ILE A 597 -15.77 -29.96 -19.00
N ALA A 598 -14.47 -29.86 -19.29
CA ALA A 598 -13.81 -30.66 -20.32
C ALA A 598 -13.77 -32.17 -20.04
N ALA A 599 -13.87 -32.57 -18.77
CA ALA A 599 -13.88 -33.97 -18.35
C ALA A 599 -15.31 -34.53 -18.21
N MET A 600 -16.34 -33.71 -18.41
CA MET A 600 -17.73 -34.02 -18.10
C MET A 600 -18.61 -33.98 -19.35
N LYS A 601 -19.51 -34.96 -19.48
CA LYS A 601 -20.58 -34.98 -20.50
C LYS A 601 -21.89 -35.39 -19.87
N MET A 602 -22.99 -34.81 -20.32
CA MET A 602 -24.33 -34.98 -19.78
C MET A 602 -25.37 -35.18 -20.90
N SER A 603 -26.50 -35.80 -20.58
CA SER A 603 -27.68 -35.77 -21.45
C SER A 603 -28.39 -34.41 -21.35
N PRO A 604 -29.04 -33.92 -22.42
CA PRO A 604 -29.81 -32.68 -22.35
C PRO A 604 -31.01 -32.80 -21.39
N LYS A 605 -31.38 -31.69 -20.73
CA LYS A 605 -32.61 -31.61 -19.92
C LYS A 605 -33.82 -31.93 -20.82
N ARG A 606 -34.75 -32.78 -20.35
CA ARG A 606 -36.03 -33.05 -21.04
C ARG A 606 -36.97 -31.83 -21.05
N SER A 607 -36.80 -30.90 -20.11
CA SER A 607 -37.52 -29.62 -20.10
C SER A 607 -37.00 -28.70 -21.20
N LYS A 608 -37.89 -28.19 -22.06
CA LYS A 608 -37.61 -27.30 -23.21
C LYS A 608 -37.12 -25.88 -22.83
N THR A 609 -36.53 -25.69 -21.66
CA THR A 609 -35.98 -24.39 -21.23
C THR A 609 -34.49 -24.33 -21.54
N ARG A 610 -34.16 -23.68 -22.65
CA ARG A 610 -32.77 -23.37 -23.03
C ARG A 610 -32.20 -22.36 -22.02
N PRO A 611 -30.94 -22.50 -21.58
CA PRO A 611 -30.32 -21.50 -20.70
C PRO A 611 -30.29 -20.12 -21.39
N PRO A 612 -30.44 -19.02 -20.63
CA PRO A 612 -30.60 -17.67 -21.19
C PRO A 612 -29.39 -17.12 -21.96
N ASN A 613 -28.23 -17.79 -21.90
CA ASN A 613 -27.03 -17.47 -22.70
C ASN A 613 -26.28 -18.77 -23.08
N PRO A 614 -26.51 -19.37 -24.25
CA PRO A 614 -25.76 -20.54 -24.69
C PRO A 614 -24.33 -20.15 -25.07
N THR A 615 -23.33 -20.79 -24.47
CA THR A 615 -21.91 -20.67 -24.82
C THR A 615 -21.46 -21.91 -25.60
N ALA A 616 -20.41 -21.82 -26.41
CA ALA A 616 -19.88 -23.00 -27.13
C ALA A 616 -19.52 -24.18 -26.19
N SER A 617 -19.23 -23.90 -24.91
CA SER A 617 -19.00 -24.90 -23.86
C SER A 617 -20.26 -25.63 -23.38
N SER A 618 -21.46 -25.03 -23.48
CA SER A 618 -22.70 -25.69 -23.06
C SER A 618 -23.13 -26.79 -24.04
N ASP A 619 -22.89 -26.59 -25.34
CA ASP A 619 -23.25 -27.57 -26.37
C ASP A 619 -22.35 -28.82 -26.34
N ALA A 620 -21.08 -28.66 -25.96
CA ALA A 620 -20.16 -29.79 -25.75
C ALA A 620 -20.50 -30.61 -24.48
N LEU A 621 -20.97 -29.94 -23.43
CA LEU A 621 -21.36 -30.56 -22.17
C LEU A 621 -22.61 -31.43 -22.33
N PHE A 622 -23.66 -30.94 -22.98
CA PHE A 622 -24.93 -31.67 -23.15
C PHE A 622 -24.96 -32.54 -24.43
N SER A 623 -23.92 -33.37 -24.62
CA SER A 623 -23.70 -34.13 -25.85
C SER A 623 -24.07 -35.62 -25.76
N LEU A 624 -24.45 -36.14 -24.59
CA LEU A 624 -24.80 -37.56 -24.45
C LEU A 624 -26.25 -37.85 -24.88
N PRO A 625 -26.50 -39.00 -25.51
CA PRO A 625 -27.87 -39.49 -25.67
C PRO A 625 -28.47 -39.86 -24.30
N PRO A 626 -29.80 -39.86 -24.13
CA PRO A 626 -30.46 -40.37 -22.93
C PRO A 626 -30.05 -41.81 -22.59
N SER A 627 -30.28 -42.22 -21.34
CA SER A 627 -30.04 -43.61 -20.92
C SER A 627 -31.10 -44.56 -21.52
N PRO A 628 -30.78 -45.86 -21.66
CA PRO A 628 -31.75 -46.87 -22.09
C PRO A 628 -32.74 -47.25 -20.97
N ASP A 629 -32.52 -46.80 -19.74
CA ASP A 629 -33.34 -47.12 -18.57
C ASP A 629 -34.42 -46.04 -18.38
N PRO A 630 -35.72 -46.37 -18.55
CA PRO A 630 -36.80 -45.39 -18.46
C PRO A 630 -36.96 -44.79 -17.06
N ILE A 631 -36.46 -45.46 -16.01
CA ILE A 631 -36.52 -44.99 -14.62
C ILE A 631 -35.41 -43.94 -14.37
N TYR A 632 -34.26 -44.11 -15.02
CA TYR A 632 -33.09 -43.23 -14.89
C TYR A 632 -32.70 -42.62 -16.24
N PRO A 633 -33.54 -41.78 -16.87
CA PRO A 633 -33.36 -41.38 -18.28
C PRO A 633 -32.17 -40.45 -18.54
N ASN A 634 -31.61 -39.79 -17.51
CA ASN A 634 -30.54 -38.81 -17.67
C ASN A 634 -29.18 -39.40 -17.35
N ARG A 635 -28.14 -39.00 -18.08
CA ARG A 635 -26.77 -39.53 -17.96
C ARG A 635 -25.76 -38.45 -17.62
N LEU A 636 -24.75 -38.86 -16.87
CA LEU A 636 -23.50 -38.13 -16.63
C LEU A 636 -22.33 -39.07 -16.82
N GLN A 637 -21.37 -38.66 -17.64
CA GLN A 637 -20.07 -39.30 -17.75
C GLN A 637 -18.99 -38.30 -17.31
N VAL A 638 -18.11 -38.72 -16.41
CA VAL A 638 -16.97 -37.92 -15.96
C VAL A 638 -15.70 -38.75 -16.05
N MET A 639 -14.66 -38.18 -16.67
CA MET A 639 -13.32 -38.75 -16.65
C MET A 639 -12.61 -38.30 -15.37
N LEU A 640 -12.27 -39.25 -14.50
CA LEU A 640 -11.60 -39.01 -13.23
C LEU A 640 -10.25 -39.74 -13.19
N PRO A 641 -9.32 -39.34 -12.31
CA PRO A 641 -8.14 -40.15 -12.04
C PRO A 641 -8.51 -41.50 -11.44
N ARG A 642 -7.72 -42.55 -11.73
CA ARG A 642 -8.03 -43.93 -11.31
C ARG A 642 -8.18 -44.13 -9.80
N TRP A 643 -7.48 -43.33 -8.99
CA TRP A 643 -7.62 -43.38 -7.53
C TRP A 643 -8.99 -42.89 -7.03
N ALA A 644 -9.81 -42.26 -7.86
CA ALA A 644 -11.18 -41.88 -7.50
C ALA A 644 -12.05 -43.10 -7.13
N GLU A 645 -11.69 -44.31 -7.58
CA GLU A 645 -12.32 -45.57 -7.13
C GLU A 645 -12.29 -45.72 -5.61
N GLN A 646 -11.22 -45.26 -4.95
CA GLN A 646 -11.02 -45.34 -3.50
C GLN A 646 -11.41 -44.06 -2.75
N ASP A 647 -11.87 -43.03 -3.47
CA ASP A 647 -12.25 -41.75 -2.87
C ASP A 647 -13.57 -41.88 -2.09
N ARG A 648 -13.46 -41.76 -0.76
CA ARG A 648 -14.60 -41.89 0.15
C ARG A 648 -15.57 -40.73 0.05
N ASP A 649 -15.13 -39.52 -0.29
CA ASP A 649 -16.00 -38.36 -0.43
C ASP A 649 -16.84 -38.46 -1.71
N LEU A 650 -16.26 -39.00 -2.79
CA LEU A 650 -17.01 -39.35 -4.00
C LEU A 650 -18.07 -40.41 -3.70
N ARG A 651 -17.70 -41.47 -2.98
CA ARG A 651 -18.64 -42.54 -2.59
C ARG A 651 -19.78 -42.01 -1.73
N ARG A 652 -19.47 -41.21 -0.70
CA ARG A 652 -20.47 -40.58 0.18
C ARG A 652 -21.41 -39.67 -0.59
N TRP A 653 -20.90 -38.93 -1.56
CA TRP A 653 -21.72 -38.08 -2.41
C TRP A 653 -22.71 -38.88 -3.25
N ILE A 654 -22.26 -39.97 -3.91
CA ILE A 654 -23.14 -40.81 -4.71
C ILE A 654 -24.19 -41.49 -3.81
N LEU A 655 -23.78 -42.06 -2.67
CA LEU A 655 -24.71 -42.67 -1.71
C LEU A 655 -25.71 -41.68 -1.12
N GLY A 656 -25.31 -40.42 -0.94
CA GLY A 656 -26.14 -39.36 -0.37
C GLY A 656 -27.39 -39.04 -1.19
N PHE A 657 -27.42 -39.42 -2.46
CA PHE A 657 -28.59 -39.27 -3.34
C PHE A 657 -29.59 -40.43 -3.27
N GLY A 658 -29.25 -41.51 -2.57
CA GLY A 658 -30.13 -42.66 -2.39
C GLY A 658 -30.56 -43.28 -3.73
N ALA A 659 -31.84 -43.66 -3.82
CA ALA A 659 -32.40 -44.39 -4.97
C ALA A 659 -32.58 -43.54 -6.25
N GLU A 660 -32.25 -42.25 -6.23
CA GLU A 660 -32.39 -41.35 -7.39
C GLU A 660 -31.20 -41.37 -8.35
N VAL A 661 -30.11 -42.05 -7.99
CA VAL A 661 -28.92 -42.25 -8.83
C VAL A 661 -28.58 -43.73 -8.99
N LYS A 662 -28.14 -44.10 -10.18
CA LYS A 662 -27.64 -45.44 -10.52
C LYS A 662 -26.22 -45.34 -11.02
N LEU A 663 -25.28 -45.97 -10.31
CA LEU A 663 -23.89 -46.13 -10.76
C LEU A 663 -23.81 -47.26 -11.79
N VAL A 664 -23.24 -46.97 -12.96
CA VAL A 664 -23.14 -47.92 -14.09
C VAL A 664 -21.70 -48.32 -14.40
N ALA A 665 -20.76 -47.40 -14.28
CA ALA A 665 -19.34 -47.66 -14.46
C ALA A 665 -18.50 -46.81 -13.49
N PRO A 666 -17.33 -47.30 -13.03
CA PRO A 666 -16.69 -48.57 -13.36
C PRO A 666 -17.23 -49.78 -12.57
N ALA A 667 -17.10 -50.99 -13.12
CA ALA A 667 -17.66 -52.23 -12.56
C ALA A 667 -17.19 -52.55 -11.13
N ALA A 668 -15.93 -52.23 -10.81
CA ALA A 668 -15.38 -52.42 -9.46
C ALA A 668 -16.14 -51.58 -8.42
N MET A 669 -16.44 -50.32 -8.75
CA MET A 669 -17.17 -49.42 -7.87
C MET A 669 -18.65 -49.82 -7.75
N VAL A 670 -19.26 -50.31 -8.85
CA VAL A 670 -20.63 -50.87 -8.84
C VAL A 670 -20.73 -52.06 -7.88
N ALA A 671 -19.80 -53.02 -7.97
CA ALA A 671 -19.78 -54.20 -7.10
C ALA A 671 -19.63 -53.82 -5.63
N GLU A 672 -18.75 -52.85 -5.34
CA GLU A 672 -18.54 -52.37 -3.97
C GLU A 672 -19.76 -51.63 -3.40
N MET A 673 -20.38 -50.75 -4.17
CA MET A 673 -21.60 -50.04 -3.74
C MET A 673 -22.78 -51.00 -3.55
N ALA A 674 -22.90 -52.04 -4.38
CA ALA A 674 -23.91 -53.09 -4.21
C ALA A 674 -23.69 -53.87 -2.90
N HIS A 675 -22.45 -54.27 -2.61
CA HIS A 675 -22.10 -54.93 -1.35
C HIS A 675 -22.41 -54.06 -0.13
N LEU A 676 -22.02 -52.78 -0.15
CA LEU A 676 -22.34 -51.82 0.93
C LEU A 676 -23.84 -51.65 1.13
N SER A 677 -24.61 -51.58 0.04
CA SER A 677 -26.07 -51.43 0.11
C SER A 677 -26.72 -52.68 0.70
N GLN A 678 -26.26 -53.87 0.33
CA GLN A 678 -26.72 -55.13 0.93
C GLN A 678 -26.38 -55.23 2.41
N ALA A 679 -25.16 -54.85 2.81
CA ALA A 679 -24.75 -54.83 4.22
C ALA A 679 -25.59 -53.86 5.05
N LEU A 680 -25.93 -52.68 4.50
CA LEU A 680 -26.84 -51.74 5.14
C LEU A 680 -28.24 -52.33 5.29
N VAL A 681 -28.79 -52.95 4.25
CA VAL A 681 -30.10 -53.63 4.34
C VAL A 681 -30.09 -54.73 5.40
N GLN A 682 -29.02 -55.51 5.50
CA GLN A 682 -28.87 -56.54 6.54
C GLN A 682 -28.81 -55.95 7.96
N LEU A 683 -28.17 -54.80 8.16
CA LEU A 683 -28.09 -54.13 9.47
C LEU A 683 -29.46 -53.66 9.98
N TYR A 684 -30.37 -53.27 9.07
CA TYR A 684 -31.70 -52.76 9.42
C TYR A 684 -32.83 -53.78 9.25
N ASN A 685 -32.54 -54.96 8.67
CA ASN A 685 -33.46 -56.08 8.69
C ASN A 685 -33.27 -56.83 10.02
N PRO A 686 -34.27 -56.88 10.92
CA PRO A 686 -34.16 -57.67 12.12
C PRO A 686 -33.88 -59.13 11.75
N HIS A 687 -32.83 -59.73 12.30
CA HIS A 687 -32.69 -61.18 12.25
C HIS A 687 -33.95 -61.82 12.85
N PRO A 688 -34.49 -62.88 12.24
CA PRO A 688 -35.74 -63.51 12.67
C PRO A 688 -35.71 -64.01 14.11
#